data_AF-A0A7Y2XBD0-F1
#
_entry.id   AF-A0A7Y2XBD0-F1
#
_cell.length_a   1.000
_cell.length_b   1.000
_cell.length_c   1.000
_cell.angle_alpha   90.00
_cell.angle_beta   90.00
_cell.angle_gamma   90.00
#
_symmetry.space_group_name_H-M   'P 1'
#
loop_
_entity.id
_entity.type
_entity.pdbx_description
1 polymer ?
#
loop_
_entity_poly.entity_id
_entity_poly.type
_entity_poly.pdbx_seq_one_letter_code
_entity_poly.pdbx_strand_id
1 'polypeptide(L)'
;MTKEDIKYCLLLFISVILSYFQLSFFIFSTKWDNLSAFFPYKYTASKWWLSGILPLWDPYQNLGYPMHANPQGFVWYPITWILNLPSGYSLYSLNLETVLHVVIASIGMYFLAKWLKMKPSTAFLAGLTYGLSGFIIASNHMVGFTIGAAWLPWAIYSLLLVLNKPTIRSVFLLAIVCYLQITGAYIAFTILLFYIFLFLIVQHIILNWKLKAHLKQVTGRLAISLILILILSSPYLFSIYDSLEYFSRAKALDYDIENYARNFNWQCFQSLFAPYINSSKAGFEGVDVSLSNIYIGIIPLLFLFLSISSKKLKLNKLYLLGIAVALLLALGIHTPVHYWFAQILPGFNLFRHPYLFTLYFTLLSILVAFKLVDSINEQSIPFIRKVLGYGLILLGCIWLFSFIKAEKSDFISFFKELAQLPEKTSYTRFFHAFIQLSVSLILLTVLFVKAKNLNTFTKVLPLLIFIDLFIAIQLNGPTNMYYNIPFGKINQNLGKLSNAGLTNQEFDTPLASLSNNKIQSQSGFWVNLNTYQRTTGTDGYNPFVFSSFEELKESLEFDSLSKQGICYLDDSNGQISQLNLDYNAFGIECTTDINSRLYLNQNYHHNWKVYINDKEYSLEKTDLGLMSVQLPTGRQSVEFRYGSKKVSILALISVATFLIIIVYLT
;
A
#
# COMPACT_ATOMS: atom_id res chain seq x y z
N MET A 1 -10.36 18.32 -19.74
CA MET A 1 -10.56 19.02 -18.45
C MET A 1 -11.01 20.44 -18.73
N THR A 2 -11.91 20.99 -17.92
CA THR A 2 -12.28 22.42 -17.98
C THR A 2 -11.29 23.27 -17.16
N LYS A 3 -11.32 24.61 -17.31
CA LYS A 3 -10.54 25.51 -16.43
C LYS A 3 -10.85 25.32 -14.95
N GLU A 4 -12.10 25.00 -14.65
CA GLU A 4 -12.56 24.71 -13.29
C GLU A 4 -11.98 23.40 -12.75
N ASP A 5 -11.85 22.37 -13.60
CA ASP A 5 -11.18 21.12 -13.23
C ASP A 5 -9.72 21.36 -12.83
N ILE A 6 -9.00 22.16 -13.63
CA ILE A 6 -7.60 22.49 -13.36
C ILE A 6 -7.48 23.20 -12.01
N LYS A 7 -8.34 24.21 -11.76
CA LYS A 7 -8.37 24.93 -10.48
C LYS A 7 -8.56 23.98 -9.29
N TYR A 8 -9.55 23.10 -9.35
CA TYR A 8 -9.82 22.20 -8.22
C TYR A 8 -8.78 21.10 -8.06
N CYS A 9 -8.20 20.59 -9.14
CA CYS A 9 -7.07 19.65 -9.07
C CYS A 9 -5.85 20.31 -8.42
N LEU A 10 -5.53 21.57 -8.77
CA LEU A 10 -4.46 22.34 -8.13
C LEU A 10 -4.74 22.58 -6.65
N LEU A 11 -5.98 22.91 -6.27
CA LEU A 11 -6.36 23.07 -4.86
C LEU A 11 -6.21 21.76 -4.08
N LEU A 12 -6.62 20.61 -4.66
CA LEU A 12 -6.43 19.31 -4.03
C LEU A 12 -4.94 18.97 -3.85
N PHE A 13 -4.12 19.23 -4.87
CA PHE A 13 -2.67 19.09 -4.79
C PHE A 13 -2.11 19.92 -3.62
N ILE A 14 -2.42 21.22 -3.57
CA ILE A 14 -1.94 22.11 -2.51
C ILE A 14 -2.43 21.66 -1.14
N SER A 15 -3.71 21.29 -1.00
CA SER A 15 -4.26 20.80 0.26
C SER A 15 -3.53 19.55 0.76
N VAL A 16 -3.21 18.60 -0.11
CA VAL A 16 -2.45 17.40 0.26
C VAL A 16 -1.02 17.75 0.65
N ILE A 17 -0.31 18.58 -0.12
CA ILE A 17 1.06 19.02 0.21
C ILE A 17 1.11 19.71 1.58
N LEU A 18 0.14 20.58 1.87
CA LEU A 18 0.04 21.25 3.15
C LEU A 18 -0.29 20.28 4.29
N SER A 19 -1.23 19.35 4.09
CA SER A 19 -1.61 18.38 5.12
C SER A 19 -0.52 17.35 5.43
N TYR A 20 0.28 16.98 4.43
CA TYR A 20 1.37 16.02 4.53
C TYR A 20 2.74 16.71 4.47
N PHE A 21 2.84 17.94 4.98
CA PHE A 21 4.04 18.78 4.85
C PHE A 21 5.29 18.12 5.44
N GLN A 22 5.14 17.28 6.48
CA GLN A 22 6.24 16.52 7.09
C GLN A 22 6.95 15.62 6.09
N LEU A 23 6.18 14.94 5.23
CA LEU A 23 6.72 14.07 4.19
C LEU A 23 7.08 14.87 2.94
N SER A 24 6.21 15.82 2.55
CA SER A 24 6.32 16.61 1.32
C SER A 24 7.57 17.49 1.28
N PHE A 25 7.96 18.05 2.43
CA PHE A 25 9.16 18.88 2.57
C PHE A 25 10.32 18.13 3.25
N PHE A 26 10.24 16.80 3.33
CA PHE A 26 11.30 15.95 3.90
C PHE A 26 11.74 16.39 5.29
N ILE A 27 10.78 16.76 6.14
CA ILE A 27 11.04 17.00 7.57
C ILE A 27 11.27 15.65 8.25
N PHE A 28 10.43 14.67 7.92
CA PHE A 28 10.48 13.31 8.44
C PHE A 28 10.39 12.27 7.32
N SER A 29 10.83 11.05 7.59
CA SER A 29 10.63 9.90 6.70
C SER A 29 9.35 9.16 7.07
N THR A 30 8.74 8.48 6.10
CA THR A 30 7.74 7.44 6.39
C THR A 30 8.28 6.38 7.35
N LYS A 31 7.40 5.57 7.95
CA LYS A 31 7.74 4.60 9.02
C LYS A 31 7.27 3.18 8.72
N TRP A 32 7.63 2.25 9.61
CA TRP A 32 7.23 0.83 9.61
C TRP A 32 7.47 0.16 8.25
N ASP A 33 6.51 -0.56 7.69
CA ASP A 33 6.67 -1.39 6.49
C ASP A 33 7.21 -0.62 5.28
N ASN A 34 6.90 0.68 5.15
CA ASN A 34 7.52 1.50 4.12
C ASN A 34 9.05 1.52 4.21
N LEU A 35 9.65 1.60 5.41
CA LEU A 35 11.10 1.54 5.60
C LEU A 35 11.65 0.13 5.81
N SER A 36 10.89 -0.74 6.49
CA SER A 36 11.34 -2.09 6.83
C SER A 36 11.21 -3.07 5.66
N ALA A 37 10.22 -2.89 4.77
CA ALA A 37 9.88 -3.85 3.72
C ALA A 37 9.94 -3.22 2.33
N PHE A 38 9.13 -2.20 2.05
CA PHE A 38 8.93 -1.72 0.68
C PHE A 38 10.12 -0.89 0.17
N PHE A 39 10.77 -0.10 1.04
CA PHE A 39 11.98 0.62 0.67
C PHE A 39 13.14 -0.30 0.27
N PRO A 40 13.54 -1.32 1.05
CA PRO A 40 14.66 -2.18 0.66
C PRO A 40 14.40 -2.90 -0.67
N TYR A 41 13.17 -3.35 -0.96
CA TYR A 41 12.86 -3.98 -2.25
C TYR A 41 13.10 -3.02 -3.42
N LYS A 42 12.54 -1.81 -3.34
CA LYS A 42 12.68 -0.79 -4.39
C LYS A 42 14.11 -0.26 -4.48
N TYR A 43 14.80 -0.13 -3.35
CA TYR A 43 16.20 0.28 -3.26
C TYR A 43 17.11 -0.74 -3.95
N THR A 44 16.91 -2.04 -3.74
CA THR A 44 17.64 -3.08 -4.48
C THR A 44 17.31 -3.02 -5.96
N ALA A 45 16.03 -3.09 -6.34
CA ALA A 45 15.61 -3.08 -7.74
C ALA A 45 16.17 -1.85 -8.51
N SER A 46 16.27 -0.69 -7.84
CA SER A 46 16.86 0.52 -8.43
C SER A 46 18.27 0.36 -8.94
N LYS A 47 19.11 -0.42 -8.24
CA LYS A 47 20.50 -0.63 -8.65
C LYS A 47 20.61 -1.46 -9.91
N TRP A 48 19.70 -2.41 -10.11
CA TRP A 48 19.62 -3.18 -11.35
C TRP A 48 19.18 -2.29 -12.50
N TRP A 49 18.10 -1.51 -12.31
CA TRP A 49 17.60 -0.60 -13.34
C TRP A 49 18.63 0.44 -13.78
N LEU A 50 19.37 1.05 -12.84
CA LEU A 50 20.40 2.05 -13.16
C LEU A 50 21.56 1.47 -13.97
N SER A 51 21.83 0.17 -13.82
CA SER A 51 22.85 -0.55 -14.60
C SER A 51 22.33 -1.07 -15.93
N GLY A 52 21.09 -0.73 -16.31
CA GLY A 52 20.47 -1.17 -17.55
C GLY A 52 20.02 -2.64 -17.54
N ILE A 53 19.97 -3.26 -16.35
CA ILE A 53 19.64 -4.68 -16.18
C ILE A 53 18.27 -4.82 -15.53
N LEU A 54 17.50 -5.79 -16.00
CA LEU A 54 16.19 -6.08 -15.42
C LEU A 54 16.36 -6.70 -14.02
N PRO A 55 15.72 -6.16 -12.96
CA PRO A 55 15.78 -6.71 -11.61
C PRO A 55 15.05 -8.04 -11.52
N LEU A 56 15.78 -9.16 -11.55
CA LEU A 56 15.19 -10.50 -11.56
C LEU A 56 15.38 -11.25 -10.24
N TRP A 57 16.60 -11.23 -9.68
CA TRP A 57 16.96 -11.93 -8.44
C TRP A 57 17.53 -10.98 -7.39
N ASP A 58 16.96 -11.01 -6.18
CA ASP A 58 17.51 -10.34 -4.99
C ASP A 58 18.24 -11.39 -4.14
N PRO A 59 19.56 -11.29 -3.96
CA PRO A 59 20.36 -12.30 -3.25
C PRO A 59 20.47 -12.10 -1.73
N TYR A 60 19.89 -11.03 -1.19
CA TYR A 60 20.27 -10.52 0.14
C TYR A 60 19.39 -11.02 1.29
N GLN A 61 18.13 -11.38 1.01
CA GLN A 61 17.16 -11.75 2.04
C GLN A 61 16.79 -13.23 1.93
N ASN A 62 16.76 -13.93 3.06
CA ASN A 62 16.28 -15.32 3.14
C ASN A 62 16.93 -16.26 2.10
N LEU A 63 18.26 -16.16 1.91
CA LEU A 63 19.02 -16.87 0.86
C LEU A 63 18.56 -16.59 -0.59
N GLY A 64 17.96 -15.43 -0.82
CA GLY A 64 17.63 -14.91 -2.13
C GLY A 64 16.26 -15.34 -2.67
N TYR A 65 15.68 -14.49 -3.52
CA TYR A 65 14.34 -14.71 -4.09
C TYR A 65 14.18 -14.00 -5.46
N PRO A 66 13.23 -14.42 -6.31
CA PRO A 66 12.96 -13.78 -7.59
C PRO A 66 12.24 -12.45 -7.34
N MET A 67 12.99 -11.35 -7.28
CA MET A 67 12.45 -10.04 -6.93
C MET A 67 11.37 -9.55 -7.91
N HIS A 68 11.49 -9.88 -9.19
CA HIS A 68 10.47 -9.60 -10.21
C HIS A 68 9.13 -10.30 -9.97
N ALA A 69 9.13 -11.41 -9.25
CA ALA A 69 7.93 -12.17 -8.93
C ALA A 69 7.34 -11.80 -7.57
N ASN A 70 7.99 -10.94 -6.78
CA ASN A 70 7.44 -10.46 -5.51
C ASN A 70 6.25 -9.51 -5.78
N PRO A 71 5.00 -9.89 -5.43
CA PRO A 71 3.82 -9.05 -5.66
C PRO A 71 3.85 -7.71 -4.94
N GLN A 72 4.69 -7.58 -3.91
CA GLN A 72 4.91 -6.36 -3.13
C GLN A 72 6.29 -5.74 -3.38
N GLY A 73 7.02 -6.21 -4.39
CA GLY A 73 8.35 -5.68 -4.76
C GLY A 73 8.30 -4.47 -5.70
N PHE A 74 7.14 -4.17 -6.29
CA PHE A 74 6.90 -3.02 -7.19
C PHE A 74 7.80 -2.95 -8.43
N VAL A 75 8.45 -4.07 -8.78
CA VAL A 75 9.31 -4.17 -9.98
C VAL A 75 8.55 -3.80 -11.26
N TRP A 76 7.25 -4.09 -11.30
CA TRP A 76 6.41 -3.85 -12.47
C TRP A 76 5.56 -2.59 -12.39
N TYR A 77 5.84 -1.71 -11.41
CA TYR A 77 5.04 -0.51 -11.15
C TYR A 77 5.66 0.75 -11.77
N PRO A 78 5.05 1.36 -12.81
CA PRO A 78 5.64 2.47 -13.55
C PRO A 78 5.95 3.73 -12.75
N ILE A 79 5.15 4.05 -11.72
CA ILE A 79 5.42 5.24 -10.89
C ILE A 79 6.73 5.08 -10.12
N THR A 80 7.03 3.87 -9.63
CA THR A 80 8.32 3.58 -9.02
C THR A 80 9.46 3.74 -10.02
N TRP A 81 9.29 3.35 -11.29
CA TRP A 81 10.29 3.59 -12.34
C TRP A 81 10.54 5.08 -12.56
N ILE A 82 9.49 5.88 -12.70
CA ILE A 82 9.61 7.33 -12.94
C ILE A 82 10.36 8.01 -11.80
N LEU A 83 10.05 7.63 -10.54
CA LEU A 83 10.72 8.16 -9.35
C LEU A 83 12.14 7.63 -9.15
N ASN A 84 12.54 6.62 -9.92
CA ASN A 84 13.88 6.04 -9.93
C ASN A 84 14.83 6.73 -10.94
N LEU A 85 14.30 7.24 -12.06
CA LEU A 85 15.09 7.77 -13.19
C LEU A 85 16.19 8.80 -12.84
N PRO A 86 16.03 9.71 -11.86
CA PRO A 86 17.04 10.74 -11.61
C PRO A 86 18.37 10.21 -11.05
N SER A 87 18.33 9.26 -10.12
CA SER A 87 19.53 8.84 -9.37
C SER A 87 19.40 7.53 -8.59
N GLY A 88 18.34 6.76 -8.80
CA GLY A 88 18.00 5.60 -7.95
C GLY A 88 16.84 5.88 -7.01
N TYR A 89 16.27 4.81 -6.44
CA TYR A 89 15.16 4.93 -5.52
C TYR A 89 15.69 5.26 -4.12
N SER A 90 15.35 6.44 -3.63
CA SER A 90 15.86 7.00 -2.37
C SER A 90 14.74 7.22 -1.35
N LEU A 91 15.11 7.64 -0.13
CA LEU A 91 14.13 8.06 0.87
C LEU A 91 13.28 9.25 0.39
N TYR A 92 13.83 10.11 -0.47
CA TYR A 92 13.07 11.19 -1.12
C TYR A 92 12.01 10.60 -2.05
N SER A 93 12.40 9.63 -2.89
CA SER A 93 11.48 8.92 -3.79
C SER A 93 10.33 8.27 -3.01
N LEU A 94 10.61 7.64 -1.86
CA LEU A 94 9.60 7.01 -1.01
C LEU A 94 8.58 8.02 -0.44
N ASN A 95 9.05 9.13 0.13
CA ASN A 95 8.15 10.17 0.64
C ASN A 95 7.30 10.76 -0.49
N LEU A 96 7.93 11.08 -1.63
CA LEU A 96 7.25 11.64 -2.80
C LEU A 96 6.22 10.67 -3.36
N GLU A 97 6.56 9.38 -3.51
CA GLU A 97 5.64 8.36 -3.98
C GLU A 97 4.42 8.27 -3.07
N THR A 98 4.64 8.25 -1.76
CA THR A 98 3.56 8.15 -0.77
C THR A 98 2.60 9.33 -0.87
N VAL A 99 3.11 10.57 -0.90
CA VAL A 99 2.29 11.79 -1.01
C VAL A 99 1.61 11.89 -2.38
N LEU A 100 2.30 11.52 -3.46
CA LEU A 100 1.75 11.51 -4.81
C LEU A 100 0.50 10.63 -4.91
N HIS A 101 0.50 9.45 -4.29
CA HIS A 101 -0.68 8.59 -4.29
C HIS A 101 -1.87 9.19 -3.53
N VAL A 102 -1.64 9.98 -2.48
CA VAL A 102 -2.71 10.72 -1.79
C VAL A 102 -3.30 11.82 -2.69
N VAL A 103 -2.46 12.50 -3.48
CA VAL A 103 -2.92 13.45 -4.51
C VAL A 103 -3.76 12.72 -5.55
N ILE A 104 -3.28 11.58 -6.08
CA ILE A 104 -3.99 10.77 -7.07
C ILE A 104 -5.35 10.32 -6.53
N ALA A 105 -5.41 9.84 -5.27
CA ALA A 105 -6.65 9.47 -4.59
C ALA A 105 -7.66 10.62 -4.59
N SER A 106 -7.21 11.81 -4.17
CA SER A 106 -8.05 13.01 -4.04
C SER A 106 -8.63 13.44 -5.39
N ILE A 107 -7.79 13.48 -6.43
CA ILE A 107 -8.19 13.89 -7.78
C ILE A 107 -9.10 12.82 -8.41
N GLY A 108 -8.83 11.53 -8.20
CA GLY A 108 -9.69 10.46 -8.70
C GLY A 108 -11.10 10.54 -8.13
N MET A 109 -11.20 10.79 -6.82
CA MET A 109 -12.49 10.97 -6.16
C MET A 109 -13.22 12.22 -6.67
N TYR A 110 -12.50 13.31 -6.96
CA TYR A 110 -13.08 14.49 -7.61
C TYR A 110 -13.75 14.15 -8.96
N PHE A 111 -13.05 13.42 -9.84
CA PHE A 111 -13.60 13.04 -11.15
C PHE A 111 -14.75 12.04 -11.02
N LEU A 112 -14.66 11.08 -10.09
CA LEU A 112 -15.75 10.16 -9.79
C LEU A 112 -17.00 10.90 -9.29
N ALA A 113 -16.85 11.83 -8.34
CA ALA A 113 -17.95 12.64 -7.82
C ALA A 113 -18.59 13.53 -8.90
N LYS A 114 -17.78 14.16 -9.76
CA LYS A 114 -18.29 14.90 -10.93
C LYS A 114 -19.05 14.00 -11.90
N TRP A 115 -18.55 12.81 -12.16
CA TRP A 115 -19.23 11.83 -13.01
C TRP A 115 -20.61 11.45 -12.45
N LEU A 116 -20.72 11.37 -11.12
CA LEU A 116 -21.99 11.19 -10.40
C LEU A 116 -22.86 12.46 -10.32
N LYS A 117 -22.60 13.42 -11.22
CA LYS A 117 -23.35 14.66 -11.42
C LYS A 117 -23.39 15.55 -10.18
N MET A 118 -22.30 15.60 -9.41
CA MET A 118 -22.11 16.64 -8.39
C MET A 118 -21.53 17.91 -9.02
N LYS A 119 -21.84 19.08 -8.46
CA LYS A 119 -21.20 20.35 -8.85
C LYS A 119 -19.69 20.25 -8.61
N PRO A 120 -18.84 20.91 -9.42
CA PRO A 120 -17.38 20.86 -9.25
C PRO A 120 -16.90 21.27 -7.86
N SER A 121 -17.55 22.26 -7.22
CA SER A 121 -17.25 22.65 -5.85
C SER A 121 -17.53 21.53 -4.83
N THR A 122 -18.64 20.81 -4.98
CA THR A 122 -18.98 19.66 -4.13
C THR A 122 -18.07 18.46 -4.38
N ALA A 123 -17.73 18.21 -5.65
CA ALA A 123 -16.78 17.18 -6.03
C ALA A 123 -15.38 17.46 -5.46
N PHE A 124 -14.98 18.73 -5.38
CA PHE A 124 -13.76 19.14 -4.70
C PHE A 124 -13.78 18.75 -3.22
N LEU A 125 -14.89 18.99 -2.52
CA LEU A 125 -15.03 18.57 -1.13
C LEU A 125 -14.94 17.05 -0.97
N ALA A 126 -15.55 16.27 -1.88
CA ALA A 126 -15.43 14.82 -1.86
C ALA A 126 -13.98 14.35 -2.06
N GLY A 127 -13.25 14.96 -3.00
CA GLY A 127 -11.83 14.69 -3.23
C GLY A 127 -10.96 15.05 -2.03
N LEU A 128 -11.19 16.22 -1.45
CA LEU A 128 -10.50 16.72 -0.26
C LEU A 128 -10.71 15.78 0.93
N THR A 129 -11.95 15.39 1.18
CA THR A 129 -12.29 14.48 2.29
C THR A 129 -11.71 13.09 2.09
N TYR A 130 -11.67 12.57 0.87
CA TYR A 130 -11.15 11.23 0.61
C TYR A 130 -9.64 11.13 0.84
N GLY A 131 -8.85 12.03 0.25
CA GLY A 131 -7.39 12.01 0.41
C GLY A 131 -6.91 12.32 1.83
N LEU A 132 -7.70 13.07 2.60
CA LEU A 132 -7.38 13.41 3.98
C LEU A 132 -8.12 12.55 5.01
N SER A 133 -8.73 11.44 4.58
CA SER A 133 -9.50 10.54 5.45
C SER A 133 -8.60 9.68 6.34
N GLY A 134 -9.17 9.20 7.44
CA GLY A 134 -8.54 8.35 8.44
C GLY A 134 -7.93 7.07 7.86
N PHE A 135 -8.58 6.45 6.86
CA PHE A 135 -8.04 5.27 6.18
C PHE A 135 -6.71 5.57 5.48
N ILE A 136 -6.64 6.68 4.73
CA ILE A 136 -5.42 7.06 3.99
C ILE A 136 -4.27 7.34 4.96
N ILE A 137 -4.55 7.99 6.08
CA ILE A 137 -3.54 8.31 7.11
C ILE A 137 -3.08 7.03 7.81
N ALA A 138 -4.02 6.18 8.24
CA ALA A 138 -3.69 4.96 8.95
C ALA A 138 -2.88 4.00 8.08
N SER A 139 -3.22 3.87 6.80
CA SER A 139 -2.52 3.00 5.86
C SER A 139 -1.30 3.64 5.18
N ASN A 140 -0.89 4.85 5.56
CA ASN A 140 0.18 5.60 4.87
C ASN A 140 1.55 4.91 4.92
N HIS A 141 1.83 4.18 6.00
CA HIS A 141 3.03 3.35 6.17
C HIS A 141 2.99 2.03 5.37
N MET A 142 1.87 1.72 4.72
CA MET A 142 1.69 0.58 3.80
C MET A 142 1.42 1.10 2.38
N VAL A 143 2.48 1.34 1.61
CA VAL A 143 2.34 1.93 0.27
C VAL A 143 1.40 1.15 -0.65
N GLY A 144 1.35 -0.18 -0.56
CA GLY A 144 0.40 -1.00 -1.34
C GLY A 144 -1.08 -0.75 -1.01
N PHE A 145 -1.42 -0.36 0.23
CA PHE A 145 -2.77 0.04 0.60
C PHE A 145 -3.08 1.45 0.10
N THR A 146 -2.12 2.36 0.23
CA THR A 146 -2.24 3.74 -0.25
C THR A 146 -2.41 3.77 -1.78
N ILE A 147 -1.65 2.97 -2.53
CA ILE A 147 -1.81 2.79 -3.98
C ILE A 147 -3.19 2.21 -4.32
N GLY A 148 -3.63 1.21 -3.55
CA GLY A 148 -4.94 0.61 -3.73
C GLY A 148 -6.10 1.61 -3.59
N ALA A 149 -6.00 2.51 -2.61
CA ALA A 149 -6.95 3.60 -2.42
C ALA A 149 -6.81 4.71 -3.48
N ALA A 150 -5.59 4.98 -3.95
CA ALA A 150 -5.35 6.01 -4.95
C ALA A 150 -6.05 5.72 -6.27
N TRP A 151 -5.94 4.48 -6.75
CA TRP A 151 -6.46 4.09 -8.05
C TRP A 151 -7.93 3.65 -8.03
N LEU A 152 -8.49 3.29 -6.86
CA LEU A 152 -9.88 2.86 -6.72
C LEU A 152 -10.91 3.83 -7.35
N PRO A 153 -10.94 5.14 -7.03
CA PRO A 153 -11.93 6.04 -7.62
C PRO A 153 -11.70 6.26 -9.12
N TRP A 154 -10.45 6.23 -9.60
CA TRP A 154 -10.13 6.28 -11.03
C TRP A 154 -10.59 5.02 -11.77
N ALA A 155 -10.45 3.85 -11.15
CA ALA A 155 -10.84 2.58 -11.74
C ALA A 155 -12.36 2.51 -11.92
N ILE A 156 -13.11 2.91 -10.88
CA ILE A 156 -14.57 3.04 -10.96
C ILE A 156 -14.96 4.08 -12.03
N TYR A 157 -14.34 5.26 -12.01
CA TYR A 157 -14.64 6.33 -12.98
C TYR A 157 -14.38 5.89 -14.42
N SER A 158 -13.23 5.29 -14.71
CA SER A 158 -12.85 4.83 -16.05
C SER A 158 -13.72 3.68 -16.55
N LEU A 159 -14.12 2.74 -15.67
CA LEU A 159 -15.11 1.72 -16.02
C LEU A 159 -16.45 2.38 -16.39
N LEU A 160 -16.93 3.31 -15.59
CA LEU A 160 -18.18 4.01 -15.87
C LEU A 160 -18.13 4.79 -17.18
N LEU A 161 -16.97 5.33 -17.56
CA LEU A 161 -16.77 5.92 -18.89
C LEU A 161 -16.93 4.87 -20.00
N VAL A 162 -16.32 3.69 -19.89
CA VAL A 162 -16.48 2.62 -20.89
C VAL A 162 -17.93 2.16 -20.98
N LEU A 163 -18.62 2.00 -19.86
CA LEU A 163 -20.00 1.53 -19.82
C LEU A 163 -21.00 2.54 -20.44
N ASN A 164 -20.80 3.84 -20.22
CA ASN A 164 -21.78 4.85 -20.60
C ASN A 164 -21.39 5.68 -21.82
N LYS A 165 -20.09 5.86 -22.06
CA LYS A 165 -19.50 6.63 -23.17
C LYS A 165 -18.33 5.85 -23.80
N PRO A 166 -18.62 4.69 -24.44
CA PRO A 166 -17.60 3.76 -24.94
C PRO A 166 -16.74 4.37 -26.07
N THR A 167 -15.63 4.99 -25.69
CA THR A 167 -14.62 5.57 -26.60
C THR A 167 -13.29 4.83 -26.46
N ILE A 168 -12.39 4.96 -27.45
CA ILE A 168 -11.05 4.37 -27.33
C ILE A 168 -10.25 5.01 -26.18
N ARG A 169 -10.41 6.32 -25.95
CA ARG A 169 -9.83 7.02 -24.79
C ARG A 169 -10.28 6.42 -23.46
N SER A 170 -11.56 6.06 -23.32
CA SER A 170 -12.03 5.40 -22.09
C SER A 170 -11.46 3.98 -21.91
N VAL A 171 -11.24 3.24 -23.00
CA VAL A 171 -10.61 1.92 -22.96
C VAL A 171 -9.17 2.04 -22.46
N PHE A 172 -8.41 2.98 -23.02
CA PHE A 172 -7.02 3.24 -22.65
C PHE A 172 -6.87 3.73 -21.22
N LEU A 173 -7.74 4.64 -20.78
CA LEU A 173 -7.77 5.09 -19.40
C LEU A 173 -8.07 3.93 -18.44
N LEU A 174 -9.06 3.09 -18.74
CA LEU A 174 -9.38 1.91 -17.93
C LEU A 174 -8.19 0.93 -17.89
N ALA A 175 -7.55 0.69 -19.04
CA ALA A 175 -6.43 -0.23 -19.13
C ALA A 175 -5.23 0.22 -18.29
N ILE A 176 -4.83 1.49 -18.40
CA ILE A 176 -3.73 2.05 -17.61
C ILE A 176 -4.07 2.04 -16.12
N VAL A 177 -5.25 2.50 -15.73
CA VAL A 177 -5.63 2.58 -14.31
C VAL A 177 -5.67 1.19 -13.68
N CYS A 178 -6.22 0.20 -14.37
CA CYS A 178 -6.20 -1.18 -13.89
C CYS A 178 -4.78 -1.77 -13.86
N TYR A 179 -3.93 -1.49 -14.84
CA TYR A 179 -2.52 -1.90 -14.81
C TYR A 179 -1.79 -1.34 -13.59
N LEU A 180 -1.95 -0.04 -13.31
CA LEU A 180 -1.35 0.62 -12.15
C LEU A 180 -1.91 0.08 -10.82
N GLN A 181 -3.21 -0.21 -10.76
CA GLN A 181 -3.80 -0.89 -9.60
C GLN A 181 -3.21 -2.30 -9.42
N ILE A 182 -3.18 -3.12 -10.47
CA ILE A 182 -2.76 -4.53 -10.40
C ILE A 182 -1.30 -4.65 -9.95
N THR A 183 -0.42 -3.80 -10.49
CA THR A 183 1.02 -3.88 -10.23
C THR A 183 1.50 -3.15 -8.99
N GLY A 184 0.70 -2.21 -8.47
CA GLY A 184 1.08 -1.40 -7.30
C GLY A 184 0.23 -1.61 -6.05
N ALA A 185 -1.02 -2.07 -6.15
CA ALA A 185 -1.85 -2.27 -4.97
C ALA A 185 -1.58 -3.62 -4.29
N TYR A 186 -1.87 -3.70 -3.01
CA TYR A 186 -1.97 -5.00 -2.34
C TYR A 186 -3.04 -5.87 -3.04
N ILE A 187 -2.72 -7.14 -3.31
CA ILE A 187 -3.50 -8.03 -4.20
C ILE A 187 -5.00 -8.11 -3.86
N ALA A 188 -5.35 -7.98 -2.57
CA ALA A 188 -6.73 -7.97 -2.14
C ALA A 188 -7.56 -6.85 -2.77
N PHE A 189 -6.98 -5.66 -2.99
CA PHE A 189 -7.67 -4.55 -3.67
C PHE A 189 -7.95 -4.87 -5.13
N THR A 190 -7.07 -5.61 -5.81
CA THR A 190 -7.27 -6.05 -7.20
C THR A 190 -8.44 -7.04 -7.30
N ILE A 191 -8.48 -8.03 -6.41
CA ILE A 191 -9.57 -9.02 -6.35
C ILE A 191 -10.91 -8.33 -6.04
N LEU A 192 -10.93 -7.38 -5.10
CA LEU A 192 -12.13 -6.62 -4.77
C LEU A 192 -12.57 -5.69 -5.89
N LEU A 193 -11.62 -5.08 -6.60
CA LEU A 193 -11.93 -4.28 -7.78
C LEU A 193 -12.61 -5.13 -8.86
N PHE A 194 -12.16 -6.37 -9.07
CA PHE A 194 -12.84 -7.32 -9.97
C PHE A 194 -14.30 -7.56 -9.54
N TYR A 195 -14.57 -7.78 -8.26
CA TYR A 195 -15.95 -7.95 -7.77
C TYR A 195 -16.81 -6.70 -7.96
N ILE A 196 -16.26 -5.51 -7.70
CA ILE A 196 -16.94 -4.23 -7.94
C ILE A 196 -17.24 -4.05 -9.43
N PHE A 197 -16.28 -4.37 -10.30
CA PHE A 197 -16.44 -4.28 -11.74
C PHE A 197 -17.51 -5.23 -12.24
N LEU A 198 -17.49 -6.48 -11.80
CA LEU A 198 -18.51 -7.48 -12.14
C LEU A 198 -19.89 -6.98 -11.75
N PHE A 199 -20.07 -6.49 -10.53
CA PHE A 199 -21.33 -5.91 -10.06
C PHE A 199 -21.81 -4.75 -10.94
N LEU A 200 -20.93 -3.79 -11.24
CA LEU A 200 -21.28 -2.61 -12.05
C LEU A 200 -21.58 -2.97 -13.51
N ILE A 201 -20.85 -3.92 -14.10
CA ILE A 201 -21.09 -4.41 -15.47
C ILE A 201 -22.43 -5.13 -15.54
N VAL A 202 -22.71 -6.05 -14.61
CA VAL A 202 -23.98 -6.78 -14.55
C VAL A 202 -25.15 -5.81 -14.35
N GLN A 203 -25.03 -4.87 -13.42
CA GLN A 203 -26.03 -3.82 -13.21
C GLN A 203 -26.27 -3.03 -14.49
N HIS A 204 -25.21 -2.61 -15.19
CA HIS A 204 -25.32 -1.85 -16.44
C HIS A 204 -26.00 -2.64 -17.56
N ILE A 205 -25.68 -3.93 -17.69
CA ILE A 205 -26.33 -4.83 -18.67
C ILE A 205 -27.82 -4.95 -18.36
N ILE A 206 -28.20 -5.18 -17.10
CA ILE A 206 -29.60 -5.32 -16.68
C ILE A 206 -30.38 -4.03 -16.97
N LEU A 207 -29.83 -2.87 -16.64
CA LEU A 207 -30.50 -1.58 -16.85
C LEU A 207 -30.64 -1.22 -18.33
N ASN A 208 -29.75 -1.70 -19.20
CA ASN A 208 -29.69 -1.36 -20.62
C ASN A 208 -29.99 -2.55 -21.55
N TRP A 209 -30.59 -3.63 -21.04
CA TRP A 209 -30.78 -4.90 -21.75
C TRP A 209 -31.54 -4.79 -23.09
N LYS A 210 -32.37 -3.75 -23.24
CA LYS A 210 -33.11 -3.42 -24.48
C LYS A 210 -32.26 -2.67 -25.52
N LEU A 211 -31.16 -2.03 -25.12
CA LEU A 211 -30.30 -1.25 -25.99
C LEU A 211 -29.19 -2.12 -26.61
N LYS A 212 -29.56 -3.07 -27.47
CA LYS A 212 -28.63 -4.11 -27.99
C LYS A 212 -27.39 -3.54 -28.69
N ALA A 213 -27.54 -2.49 -29.51
CA ALA A 213 -26.41 -1.85 -30.19
C ALA A 213 -25.40 -1.24 -29.21
N HIS A 214 -25.89 -0.55 -28.17
CA HIS A 214 -25.05 -0.02 -27.08
C HIS A 214 -24.32 -1.14 -26.34
N LEU A 215 -25.03 -2.21 -25.96
CA LEU A 215 -24.41 -3.35 -25.27
C LEU A 215 -23.36 -4.06 -26.13
N LYS A 216 -23.57 -4.19 -27.44
CA LYS A 216 -22.56 -4.73 -28.36
C LYS A 216 -21.30 -3.86 -28.40
N GLN A 217 -21.47 -2.53 -28.40
CA GLN A 217 -20.34 -1.61 -28.36
C GLN A 217 -19.60 -1.70 -27.02
N VAL A 218 -20.32 -1.66 -25.89
CA VAL A 218 -19.76 -1.74 -24.54
C VAL A 218 -19.00 -3.05 -24.33
N THR A 219 -19.60 -4.19 -24.70
CA THR A 219 -18.94 -5.50 -24.58
C THR A 219 -17.67 -5.58 -25.44
N GLY A 220 -17.70 -5.09 -26.67
CA GLY A 220 -16.49 -4.98 -27.51
C GLY A 220 -15.41 -4.09 -26.88
N ARG A 221 -15.77 -2.96 -26.28
CA ARG A 221 -14.81 -2.08 -25.59
C ARG A 221 -14.26 -2.69 -24.30
N LEU A 222 -15.08 -3.38 -23.52
CA LEU A 222 -14.63 -4.11 -22.34
C LEU A 222 -13.67 -5.25 -22.70
N ALA A 223 -13.94 -5.98 -23.79
CA ALA A 223 -13.03 -7.02 -24.29
C ALA A 223 -11.67 -6.45 -24.68
N ILE A 224 -11.65 -5.33 -25.41
CA ILE A 224 -10.39 -4.64 -25.76
C ILE A 224 -9.68 -4.14 -24.50
N SER A 225 -10.41 -3.57 -23.53
CA SER A 225 -9.83 -3.15 -22.26
C SER A 225 -9.19 -4.33 -21.52
N LEU A 226 -9.85 -5.48 -21.45
CA LEU A 226 -9.31 -6.67 -20.81
C LEU A 226 -8.03 -7.15 -21.49
N ILE A 227 -8.00 -7.21 -22.83
CA ILE A 227 -6.80 -7.59 -23.59
C ILE A 227 -5.65 -6.64 -23.27
N LEU A 228 -5.88 -5.32 -23.27
CA LEU A 228 -4.84 -4.34 -22.96
C LEU A 228 -4.37 -4.44 -21.50
N ILE A 229 -5.28 -4.66 -20.55
CA ILE A 229 -4.93 -4.89 -19.15
C ILE A 229 -4.02 -6.11 -19.04
N LEU A 230 -4.37 -7.22 -19.69
CA LEU A 230 -3.57 -8.45 -19.66
C LEU A 230 -2.20 -8.25 -20.30
N ILE A 231 -2.11 -7.52 -21.43
CA ILE A 231 -0.83 -7.21 -22.09
C ILE A 231 0.06 -6.36 -21.17
N LEU A 232 -0.48 -5.26 -20.64
CA LEU A 232 0.24 -4.34 -19.75
C LEU A 232 0.70 -5.05 -18.47
N SER A 233 -0.17 -5.86 -17.86
CA SER A 233 0.13 -6.63 -16.64
C SER A 233 0.88 -7.93 -16.89
N SER A 234 1.11 -8.33 -18.15
CA SER A 234 1.70 -9.64 -18.50
C SER A 234 3.04 -9.94 -17.84
N PRO A 235 4.05 -9.04 -17.76
CA PRO A 235 5.29 -9.38 -17.08
C PRO A 235 5.07 -9.62 -15.58
N TYR A 236 4.20 -8.86 -14.92
CA TYR A 236 3.85 -9.05 -13.52
C TYR A 236 3.14 -10.39 -13.29
N LEU A 237 2.08 -10.66 -14.07
CA LEU A 237 1.28 -11.87 -13.93
C LEU A 237 2.09 -13.13 -14.24
N PHE A 238 2.92 -13.07 -15.29
CA PHE A 238 3.79 -14.19 -15.65
C PHE A 238 4.89 -14.40 -14.61
N SER A 239 5.53 -13.35 -14.10
CA SER A 239 6.56 -13.48 -13.05
C SER A 239 6.01 -14.18 -11.81
N ILE A 240 4.81 -13.78 -11.35
CA ILE A 240 4.16 -14.43 -10.21
C ILE A 240 3.82 -15.88 -10.53
N TYR A 241 3.25 -16.15 -11.69
CA TYR A 241 2.89 -17.51 -12.11
C TYR A 241 4.11 -18.43 -12.15
N ASP A 242 5.21 -17.97 -12.75
CA ASP A 242 6.46 -18.71 -12.92
C ASP A 242 7.12 -19.08 -11.58
N SER A 243 7.01 -18.19 -10.58
CA SER A 243 7.57 -18.42 -9.25
C SER A 243 6.56 -18.94 -8.21
N LEU A 244 5.29 -19.15 -8.59
CA LEU A 244 4.20 -19.42 -7.63
C LEU A 244 4.46 -20.67 -6.81
N GLU A 245 5.01 -21.72 -7.43
CA GLU A 245 5.30 -23.00 -6.76
C GLU A 245 6.36 -22.89 -5.64
N TYR A 246 7.21 -21.86 -5.69
CA TYR A 246 8.27 -21.68 -4.71
C TYR A 246 7.80 -20.92 -3.47
N PHE A 247 6.78 -20.06 -3.57
CA PHE A 247 6.37 -19.21 -2.47
C PHE A 247 5.49 -19.94 -1.45
N SER A 248 5.81 -19.80 -0.16
CA SER A 248 4.98 -20.33 0.93
C SER A 248 3.55 -19.77 0.93
N ARG A 249 3.39 -18.52 0.48
CA ARG A 249 2.11 -17.80 0.38
C ARG A 249 1.28 -18.08 -0.88
N ALA A 250 1.56 -19.16 -1.61
CA ALA A 250 0.77 -19.56 -2.76
C ALA A 250 -0.55 -20.27 -2.41
N LYS A 251 -0.75 -20.65 -1.13
CA LYS A 251 -1.94 -21.39 -0.66
C LYS A 251 -2.97 -20.47 0.00
N ALA A 252 -4.23 -20.92 -0.03
CA ALA A 252 -5.30 -20.30 0.73
C ALA A 252 -4.94 -20.23 2.22
N LEU A 253 -5.25 -19.11 2.87
CA LEU A 253 -5.04 -18.97 4.30
C LEU A 253 -6.17 -19.66 5.06
N ASP A 254 -5.82 -20.33 6.15
CA ASP A 254 -6.79 -20.73 7.15
C ASP A 254 -7.49 -19.49 7.72
N TYR A 255 -8.72 -19.68 8.20
CA TYR A 255 -9.50 -18.58 8.77
C TYR A 255 -8.93 -18.19 10.15
N ASP A 256 -7.96 -17.27 10.14
CA ASP A 256 -7.18 -16.85 11.31
C ASP A 256 -7.97 -15.93 12.26
N ILE A 257 -8.61 -16.54 13.26
CA ILE A 257 -9.44 -15.85 14.24
C ILE A 257 -8.64 -14.81 15.03
N GLU A 258 -7.41 -15.14 15.43
CA GLU A 258 -6.59 -14.26 16.27
C GLU A 258 -6.11 -13.02 15.50
N ASN A 259 -5.61 -13.20 14.28
CA ASN A 259 -5.21 -12.08 13.43
C ASN A 259 -6.42 -11.20 13.09
N TYR A 260 -7.57 -11.78 12.75
CA TYR A 260 -8.77 -10.99 12.43
C TYR A 260 -9.34 -10.23 13.62
N ALA A 261 -9.27 -10.79 14.84
CA ALA A 261 -9.64 -10.07 16.07
C ALA A 261 -8.81 -8.81 16.28
N ARG A 262 -7.53 -8.86 15.88
CA ARG A 262 -6.57 -7.76 16.01
C ARG A 262 -6.65 -6.73 14.90
N ASN A 263 -7.44 -6.95 13.85
CA ASN A 263 -7.53 -6.02 12.72
C ASN A 263 -8.45 -4.83 13.01
N PHE A 264 -9.75 -5.06 13.22
CA PHE A 264 -10.72 -3.99 13.40
C PHE A 264 -11.93 -4.51 14.18
N ASN A 265 -12.37 -3.76 15.21
CA ASN A 265 -13.47 -4.16 16.08
C ASN A 265 -14.42 -3.01 16.41
N TRP A 266 -15.42 -3.28 17.26
CA TRP A 266 -16.44 -2.30 17.64
C TRP A 266 -15.89 -1.03 18.30
N GLN A 267 -14.73 -1.10 18.97
CA GLN A 267 -14.12 0.06 19.61
C GLN A 267 -13.66 1.09 18.58
N CYS A 268 -13.23 0.64 17.40
CA CYS A 268 -12.69 1.47 16.33
C CYS A 268 -13.72 2.47 15.76
N PHE A 269 -15.04 2.25 15.96
CA PHE A 269 -16.07 3.23 15.60
C PHE A 269 -15.93 4.57 16.34
N GLN A 270 -15.24 4.58 17.50
CA GLN A 270 -14.92 5.82 18.20
C GLN A 270 -14.02 6.74 17.34
N SER A 271 -13.24 6.18 16.40
CA SER A 271 -12.41 6.96 15.47
C SER A 271 -13.24 7.81 14.50
N LEU A 272 -14.55 7.55 14.32
CA LEU A 272 -15.44 8.44 13.56
C LEU A 272 -15.59 9.82 14.20
N PHE A 273 -15.39 9.93 15.52
CA PHE A 273 -15.52 11.18 16.27
C PHE A 273 -14.17 11.64 16.83
N ALA A 274 -13.33 10.70 17.24
CA ALA A 274 -12.09 10.94 17.95
C ALA A 274 -10.96 10.00 17.45
N PRO A 275 -10.46 10.17 16.21
CA PRO A 275 -9.38 9.32 15.69
C PRO A 275 -8.11 9.35 16.55
N TYR A 276 -7.83 10.49 17.21
CA TYR A 276 -6.65 10.65 18.06
C TYR A 276 -6.59 9.69 19.26
N ILE A 277 -7.69 9.01 19.61
CA ILE A 277 -7.67 7.92 20.61
C ILE A 277 -6.62 6.85 20.28
N ASN A 278 -6.36 6.62 18.99
CA ASN A 278 -5.41 5.64 18.52
C ASN A 278 -3.97 5.87 19.03
N SER A 279 -3.61 7.13 19.31
CA SER A 279 -2.30 7.56 19.82
C SER A 279 -2.20 7.54 21.35
N SER A 280 -3.28 7.14 22.05
CA SER A 280 -3.31 7.10 23.51
C SER A 280 -2.48 5.96 24.08
N LYS A 281 -2.20 6.02 25.40
CA LYS A 281 -1.40 5.04 26.14
C LYS A 281 -1.79 3.58 25.82
N ALA A 282 -3.09 3.29 25.75
CA ALA A 282 -3.63 1.96 25.48
C ALA A 282 -4.28 1.81 24.09
N GLY A 283 -4.47 2.91 23.34
CA GLY A 283 -5.14 2.88 22.04
C GLY A 283 -6.52 2.20 22.11
N PHE A 284 -6.83 1.44 21.06
CA PHE A 284 -7.93 0.46 21.06
C PHE A 284 -7.40 -0.89 21.49
N GLU A 285 -8.06 -1.49 22.48
CA GLU A 285 -7.56 -2.70 23.12
C GLU A 285 -7.59 -3.89 22.16
N GLY A 286 -6.45 -4.58 22.06
CA GLY A 286 -6.29 -5.75 21.20
C GLY A 286 -6.33 -5.44 19.71
N VAL A 287 -6.32 -4.17 19.29
CA VAL A 287 -6.35 -3.78 17.87
C VAL A 287 -4.98 -3.26 17.45
N ASP A 288 -4.57 -3.63 16.25
CA ASP A 288 -3.40 -3.04 15.61
C ASP A 288 -3.66 -1.54 15.35
N VAL A 289 -2.79 -0.71 15.91
CA VAL A 289 -2.84 0.75 15.80
C VAL A 289 -2.85 1.23 14.34
N SER A 290 -2.30 0.45 13.41
CA SER A 290 -2.29 0.75 11.98
C SER A 290 -3.63 0.52 11.27
N LEU A 291 -4.59 -0.18 11.90
CA LEU A 291 -5.81 -0.72 11.27
C LEU A 291 -7.10 -0.28 11.96
N SER A 292 -7.14 0.90 12.57
CA SER A 292 -8.25 1.29 13.47
C SER A 292 -9.00 2.57 13.07
N ASN A 293 -8.48 3.35 12.12
CA ASN A 293 -8.99 4.69 11.83
C ASN A 293 -9.94 4.71 10.62
N ILE A 294 -11.18 5.14 10.83
CA ILE A 294 -12.21 5.30 9.79
C ILE A 294 -12.76 6.73 9.69
N TYR A 295 -12.03 7.72 10.21
CA TYR A 295 -12.46 9.12 10.25
C TYR A 295 -12.68 9.69 8.83
N ILE A 296 -13.79 10.40 8.62
CA ILE A 296 -14.06 11.13 7.37
C ILE A 296 -14.27 12.63 7.61
N GLY A 297 -13.96 13.13 8.81
CA GLY A 297 -14.28 14.49 9.23
C GLY A 297 -15.65 14.57 9.93
N ILE A 298 -15.76 15.39 10.96
CA ILE A 298 -16.99 15.55 11.75
C ILE A 298 -18.11 16.19 10.93
N ILE A 299 -17.76 17.12 10.04
CA ILE A 299 -18.72 17.81 9.17
C ILE A 299 -19.25 16.85 8.09
N PRO A 300 -18.41 16.14 7.30
CA PRO A 300 -18.88 15.10 6.38
C PRO A 300 -19.68 13.99 7.09
N LEU A 301 -19.29 13.58 8.30
CA LEU A 301 -20.02 12.60 9.09
C LEU A 301 -21.44 13.08 9.45
N LEU A 302 -21.60 14.34 9.85
CA LEU A 302 -22.92 14.92 10.10
C LEU A 302 -23.80 14.90 8.83
N PHE A 303 -23.22 15.19 7.67
CA PHE A 303 -23.95 15.09 6.39
C PHE A 303 -24.25 13.65 5.98
N LEU A 304 -23.41 12.67 6.32
CA LEU A 304 -23.70 11.25 6.13
C LEU A 304 -24.97 10.85 6.89
N PHE A 305 -25.05 11.15 8.19
CA PHE A 305 -26.22 10.83 9.02
C PHE A 305 -27.48 11.57 8.55
N LEU A 306 -27.34 12.84 8.16
CA LEU A 306 -28.44 13.60 7.58
C LEU A 306 -28.93 13.04 6.26
N SER A 307 -28.03 12.46 5.47
CA SER A 307 -28.40 11.85 4.18
C SER A 307 -29.39 10.72 4.42
N ILE A 308 -29.09 9.82 5.35
CA ILE A 308 -29.91 8.64 5.68
C ILE A 308 -31.34 9.04 6.06
N SER A 309 -31.50 10.14 6.79
CA SER A 309 -32.81 10.65 7.26
C SER A 309 -33.53 11.54 6.24
N SER A 310 -32.88 11.92 5.13
CA SER A 310 -33.43 12.88 4.17
C SER A 310 -34.41 12.21 3.21
N LYS A 311 -35.71 12.50 3.39
CA LYS A 311 -36.77 12.10 2.44
C LYS A 311 -36.63 12.76 1.06
N LYS A 312 -35.90 13.88 0.97
CA LYS A 312 -35.67 14.61 -0.29
C LYS A 312 -34.61 13.95 -1.14
N LEU A 313 -33.65 13.26 -0.52
CA LEU A 313 -32.69 12.47 -1.27
C LEU A 313 -33.32 11.13 -1.64
N LYS A 314 -33.51 10.90 -2.93
CA LYS A 314 -33.64 9.54 -3.46
C LYS A 314 -32.28 8.87 -3.38
N LEU A 315 -31.83 8.58 -2.16
CA LEU A 315 -30.61 7.82 -1.93
C LEU A 315 -30.74 6.48 -2.61
N ASN A 316 -29.73 6.14 -3.41
CA ASN A 316 -29.67 4.81 -3.99
C ASN A 316 -29.47 3.83 -2.82
N LYS A 317 -30.49 3.00 -2.54
CA LYS A 317 -30.44 1.98 -1.48
C LYS A 317 -29.21 1.08 -1.60
N LEU A 318 -28.67 0.91 -2.81
CA LEU A 318 -27.43 0.19 -3.05
C LEU A 318 -26.20 0.82 -2.40
N TYR A 319 -26.12 2.16 -2.29
CA TYR A 319 -25.01 2.79 -1.57
C TYR A 319 -25.09 2.54 -0.07
N LEU A 320 -26.29 2.60 0.52
CA LEU A 320 -26.48 2.30 1.93
C LEU A 320 -26.21 0.82 2.23
N LEU A 321 -26.66 -0.08 1.34
CA LEU A 321 -26.32 -1.50 1.43
C LEU A 321 -24.81 -1.72 1.33
N GLY A 322 -24.14 -1.07 0.39
CA GLY A 322 -22.69 -1.15 0.23
C GLY A 322 -21.93 -0.66 1.47
N ILE A 323 -22.37 0.45 2.08
CA ILE A 323 -21.83 0.95 3.36
C ILE A 323 -22.00 -0.10 4.47
N ALA A 324 -23.19 -0.68 4.60
CA ALA A 324 -23.46 -1.70 5.60
C ALA A 324 -22.62 -2.96 5.39
N VAL A 325 -22.57 -3.49 4.17
CA VAL A 325 -21.76 -4.67 3.83
C VAL A 325 -20.27 -4.42 4.07
N ALA A 326 -19.75 -3.25 3.66
CA ALA A 326 -18.35 -2.90 3.89
C ALA A 326 -18.00 -2.86 5.39
N LEU A 327 -18.88 -2.31 6.25
CA LEU A 327 -18.67 -2.30 7.70
C LEU A 327 -18.75 -3.71 8.32
N LEU A 328 -19.73 -4.52 7.89
CA LEU A 328 -19.89 -5.89 8.40
C LEU A 328 -18.68 -6.76 8.03
N LEU A 329 -18.14 -6.60 6.82
CA LEU A 329 -16.91 -7.26 6.40
C LEU A 329 -15.68 -6.72 7.17
N ALA A 330 -15.61 -5.41 7.40
CA ALA A 330 -14.50 -4.79 8.14
C ALA A 330 -14.37 -5.32 9.57
N LEU A 331 -15.49 -5.65 10.20
CA LEU A 331 -15.57 -6.19 11.56
C LEU A 331 -15.01 -7.63 11.69
N GLY A 332 -14.63 -8.28 10.58
CA GLY A 332 -13.97 -9.59 10.62
C GLY A 332 -14.78 -10.62 11.42
N ILE A 333 -14.16 -11.21 12.45
CA ILE A 333 -14.76 -12.23 13.31
C ILE A 333 -15.92 -11.72 14.19
N HIS A 334 -16.09 -10.41 14.34
CA HIS A 334 -17.17 -9.85 15.14
C HIS A 334 -18.54 -9.89 14.44
N THR A 335 -18.58 -10.34 13.18
CA THR A 335 -19.82 -10.67 12.46
C THR A 335 -19.62 -11.95 11.63
N PRO A 336 -20.69 -12.70 11.31
CA PRO A 336 -20.56 -13.89 10.46
C PRO A 336 -20.34 -13.55 8.96
N VAL A 337 -20.49 -12.29 8.57
CA VAL A 337 -20.48 -11.87 7.15
C VAL A 337 -19.12 -12.06 6.52
N HIS A 338 -18.04 -11.69 7.23
CA HIS A 338 -16.68 -11.89 6.74
C HIS A 338 -16.37 -13.38 6.54
N TYR A 339 -16.79 -14.23 7.48
CA TYR A 339 -16.64 -15.68 7.38
C TYR A 339 -17.37 -16.23 6.16
N TRP A 340 -18.65 -15.89 5.95
CA TRP A 340 -19.40 -16.37 4.78
C TRP A 340 -18.73 -15.97 3.46
N PHE A 341 -18.23 -14.74 3.35
CA PHE A 341 -17.54 -14.29 2.15
C PHE A 341 -16.23 -15.05 1.94
N ALA A 342 -15.46 -15.29 3.00
CA ALA A 342 -14.22 -16.08 2.93
C ALA A 342 -14.44 -17.53 2.50
N GLN A 343 -15.59 -18.12 2.82
CA GLN A 343 -15.93 -19.49 2.43
C GLN A 343 -16.55 -19.59 1.03
N ILE A 344 -17.31 -18.58 0.59
CA ILE A 344 -18.13 -18.66 -0.64
C ILE A 344 -17.42 -18.02 -1.85
N LEU A 345 -16.71 -16.91 -1.66
CA LEU A 345 -16.18 -16.12 -2.77
C LEU A 345 -14.75 -16.53 -3.14
N PRO A 346 -14.47 -16.84 -4.42
CA PRO A 346 -13.13 -17.21 -4.86
C PRO A 346 -12.04 -16.18 -4.51
N GLY A 347 -10.93 -16.63 -3.96
CA GLY A 347 -9.80 -15.77 -3.61
C GLY A 347 -10.04 -14.81 -2.43
N PHE A 348 -11.22 -14.83 -1.80
CA PHE A 348 -11.48 -14.02 -0.61
C PHE A 348 -10.71 -14.55 0.62
N ASN A 349 -10.47 -15.86 0.66
CA ASN A 349 -9.60 -16.53 1.64
C ASN A 349 -8.10 -16.20 1.51
N LEU A 350 -7.72 -15.34 0.55
CA LEU A 350 -6.37 -14.77 0.47
C LEU A 350 -6.24 -13.47 1.28
N PHE A 351 -7.35 -12.92 1.80
CA PHE A 351 -7.35 -11.63 2.49
C PHE A 351 -6.95 -11.80 3.95
N ARG A 352 -5.85 -11.15 4.34
CA ARG A 352 -5.38 -11.15 5.73
C ARG A 352 -6.01 -10.06 6.60
N HIS A 353 -6.53 -8.99 5.98
CA HIS A 353 -6.87 -7.77 6.70
C HIS A 353 -8.31 -7.34 6.50
N PRO A 354 -9.27 -7.78 7.33
CA PRO A 354 -10.65 -7.28 7.28
C PRO A 354 -10.74 -5.74 7.27
N TYR A 355 -9.82 -5.05 7.95
CA TYR A 355 -9.75 -3.59 7.95
C TYR A 355 -9.78 -2.95 6.55
N LEU A 356 -9.27 -3.63 5.50
CA LEU A 356 -9.29 -3.11 4.13
C LEU A 356 -10.69 -2.71 3.66
N PHE A 357 -11.76 -3.32 4.22
CA PHE A 357 -13.13 -3.03 3.82
C PHE A 357 -13.58 -1.62 4.23
N THR A 358 -12.89 -1.02 5.20
CA THR A 358 -13.13 0.36 5.63
C THR A 358 -12.84 1.38 4.53
N LEU A 359 -11.98 1.07 3.56
CA LEU A 359 -11.76 1.90 2.36
C LEU A 359 -13.06 2.11 1.57
N TYR A 360 -13.83 1.05 1.36
CA TYR A 360 -15.09 1.10 0.61
C TYR A 360 -16.18 1.78 1.42
N PHE A 361 -16.20 1.57 2.74
CA PHE A 361 -17.03 2.35 3.66
C PHE A 361 -16.73 3.85 3.51
N THR A 362 -15.46 4.25 3.55
CA THR A 362 -15.02 5.64 3.41
C THR A 362 -15.43 6.22 2.07
N LEU A 363 -15.15 5.53 0.95
CA LEU A 363 -15.52 5.99 -0.39
C LEU A 363 -17.03 6.21 -0.51
N LEU A 364 -17.84 5.20 -0.14
CA LEU A 364 -19.30 5.27 -0.29
C LEU A 364 -19.92 6.31 0.66
N SER A 365 -19.42 6.42 1.89
CA SER A 365 -19.91 7.40 2.87
C SER A 365 -19.67 8.83 2.40
N ILE A 366 -18.49 9.11 1.83
CA ILE A 366 -18.17 10.43 1.27
C ILE A 366 -19.08 10.74 0.08
N LEU A 367 -19.31 9.80 -0.83
CA LEU A 367 -20.23 10.01 -1.95
C LEU A 367 -21.66 10.30 -1.47
N VAL A 368 -22.15 9.56 -0.47
CA VAL A 368 -23.49 9.77 0.11
C VAL A 368 -23.58 11.15 0.78
N ALA A 369 -22.63 11.49 1.65
CA ALA A 369 -22.60 12.75 2.38
C ALA A 369 -22.59 13.95 1.43
N PHE A 370 -21.70 13.94 0.43
CA PHE A 370 -21.58 15.07 -0.49
C PHE A 370 -22.70 15.13 -1.53
N LYS A 371 -23.42 14.03 -1.80
CA LYS A 371 -24.65 14.12 -2.58
C LYS A 371 -25.73 14.94 -1.88
N LEU A 372 -25.81 14.85 -0.55
CA LEU A 372 -26.67 15.75 0.23
C LEU A 372 -26.20 17.19 0.11
N VAL A 373 -24.90 17.44 0.32
CA VAL A 373 -24.31 18.78 0.25
C VAL A 373 -24.61 19.46 -1.09
N ASP A 374 -24.52 18.71 -2.19
CA ASP A 374 -24.77 19.22 -3.54
C ASP A 374 -26.21 19.73 -3.76
N SER A 375 -27.16 19.14 -3.01
CA SER A 375 -28.59 19.45 -3.04
C SER A 375 -29.01 20.58 -2.10
N ILE A 376 -28.11 21.08 -1.25
CA ILE A 376 -28.40 22.16 -0.29
C ILE A 376 -28.76 23.45 -1.04
N ASN A 377 -29.84 24.09 -0.59
CA ASN A 377 -30.32 25.38 -1.07
C ASN A 377 -30.68 26.31 0.10
N GLU A 378 -31.09 27.56 -0.19
CA GLU A 378 -31.40 28.56 0.84
C GLU A 378 -32.44 28.07 1.86
N GLN A 379 -33.48 27.36 1.38
CA GLN A 379 -34.54 26.79 2.23
C GLN A 379 -34.04 25.67 3.17
N SER A 380 -32.89 25.07 2.85
CA SER A 380 -32.30 24.00 3.66
C SER A 380 -31.55 24.54 4.89
N ILE A 381 -31.14 25.82 4.87
CA ILE A 381 -30.28 26.43 5.88
C ILE A 381 -30.87 26.38 7.30
N PRO A 382 -32.14 26.73 7.55
CA PRO A 382 -32.70 26.64 8.90
C PRO A 382 -32.68 25.22 9.48
N PHE A 383 -32.95 24.22 8.64
CA PHE A 383 -32.89 22.81 9.03
C PHE A 383 -31.46 22.37 9.34
N ILE A 384 -30.49 22.73 8.49
CA ILE A 384 -29.07 22.45 8.72
C ILE A 384 -28.61 23.07 10.05
N ARG A 385 -28.96 24.34 10.32
CA ARG A 385 -28.64 24.98 11.60
C ARG A 385 -29.22 24.23 12.79
N LYS A 386 -30.48 23.81 12.69
CA LYS A 386 -31.14 23.01 13.76
C LYS A 386 -30.37 21.72 14.05
N VAL A 387 -29.94 21.02 12.99
CA VAL A 387 -29.18 19.77 13.12
C VAL A 387 -27.78 20.02 13.68
N LEU A 388 -27.10 21.07 13.22
CA LEU A 388 -25.82 21.49 13.79
C LEU A 388 -25.97 21.79 15.29
N GLY A 389 -27.07 22.42 15.71
CA GLY A 389 -27.39 22.63 17.12
C GLY A 389 -27.52 21.32 17.91
N TYR A 390 -28.24 20.33 17.39
CA TYR A 390 -28.30 19.00 18.02
C TYR A 390 -26.95 18.28 18.04
N GLY A 391 -26.17 18.40 16.97
CA GLY A 391 -24.81 17.86 16.91
C GLY A 391 -23.89 18.49 17.96
N LEU A 392 -23.97 19.81 18.16
CA LEU A 392 -23.23 20.52 19.21
C LEU A 392 -23.61 20.05 20.60
N ILE A 393 -24.90 19.84 20.88
CA ILE A 393 -25.35 19.31 22.18
C ILE A 393 -24.80 17.89 22.39
N LEU A 394 -24.98 17.00 21.42
CA LEU A 394 -24.53 15.62 21.52
C LEU A 394 -23.01 15.53 21.73
N LEU A 395 -22.23 16.22 20.89
CA LEU A 395 -20.77 16.24 21.00
C LEU A 395 -20.32 16.96 22.26
N GLY A 396 -21.06 17.96 22.73
CA GLY A 396 -20.81 18.65 24.00
C GLY A 396 -20.97 17.72 25.20
N CYS A 397 -21.99 16.85 25.20
CA CYS A 397 -22.16 15.82 26.22
C CYS A 397 -21.01 14.80 26.20
N ILE A 398 -20.60 14.31 25.02
CA ILE A 398 -19.48 13.36 24.90
C ILE A 398 -18.16 14.02 25.30
N TRP A 399 -17.96 15.28 24.93
CA TRP A 399 -16.81 16.09 25.33
C TRP A 399 -16.74 16.26 26.85
N LEU A 400 -17.86 16.62 27.49
CA LEU A 400 -17.94 16.77 28.94
C LEU A 400 -17.69 15.44 29.66
N PHE A 401 -18.25 14.35 29.16
CA PHE A 401 -17.97 13.01 29.69
C PHE A 401 -16.49 12.65 29.58
N SER A 402 -15.88 12.93 28.41
CA SER A 402 -14.46 12.69 28.17
C SER A 402 -13.57 13.53 29.08
N PHE A 403 -13.93 14.79 29.32
CA PHE A 403 -13.28 15.67 30.28
C PHE A 403 -13.33 15.12 31.71
N ILE A 404 -14.51 14.69 32.17
CA ILE A 404 -14.71 14.13 33.52
C ILE A 404 -13.91 12.83 33.71
N LYS A 405 -13.78 12.02 32.65
CA LYS A 405 -13.05 10.75 32.67
C LYS A 405 -11.54 10.89 32.42
N ALA A 406 -11.06 12.05 32.00
CA ALA A 406 -9.64 12.31 31.83
C ALA A 406 -8.94 12.43 33.19
N GLU A 407 -7.67 12.00 33.25
CA GLU A 407 -6.88 12.13 34.48
C GLU A 407 -6.33 13.55 34.61
N LYS A 408 -6.25 14.08 35.83
CA LYS A 408 -5.69 15.43 36.06
C LYS A 408 -4.22 15.55 35.59
N SER A 409 -3.46 14.47 35.71
CA SER A 409 -2.08 14.33 35.22
C SER A 409 -1.96 14.50 33.71
N ASP A 410 -3.00 14.11 32.94
CA ASP A 410 -3.00 14.20 31.48
C ASP A 410 -2.87 15.66 31.02
N PHE A 411 -3.55 16.60 31.68
CA PHE A 411 -3.51 18.04 31.34
C PHE A 411 -2.11 18.64 31.51
N ILE A 412 -1.41 18.29 32.60
CA ILE A 412 -0.06 18.79 32.86
C ILE A 412 0.91 18.18 31.84
N SER A 413 0.77 16.89 31.57
CA SER A 413 1.65 16.15 30.66
C SER A 413 1.47 16.62 29.21
N PHE A 414 0.23 16.94 28.80
CA PHE A 414 -0.07 17.52 27.50
C PHE A 414 0.77 18.75 27.19
N PHE A 415 0.80 19.74 28.08
CA PHE A 415 1.57 20.96 27.84
C PHE A 415 3.09 20.71 27.79
N LYS A 416 3.58 19.67 28.47
CA LYS A 416 5.01 19.30 28.44
C LYS A 416 5.40 18.60 27.14
N GLU A 417 4.55 17.70 26.63
CA GLU A 417 4.87 16.89 25.46
C GLU A 417 4.28 17.46 24.15
N LEU A 418 3.48 18.54 24.20
CA LEU A 418 2.86 19.17 23.02
C LEU A 418 3.89 19.51 21.93
N ALA A 419 5.10 19.93 22.34
CA ALA A 419 6.20 20.24 21.42
C ALA A 419 6.93 19.00 20.89
N GLN A 420 6.75 17.84 21.51
CA GLN A 420 7.51 16.63 21.22
C GLN A 420 6.84 15.72 20.20
N LEU A 421 5.54 15.88 19.92
CA LEU A 421 4.79 15.06 18.95
C LEU A 421 5.09 13.55 19.07
N PRO A 422 4.89 12.94 20.25
CA PRO A 422 5.24 11.54 20.46
C PRO A 422 4.32 10.60 19.65
N GLU A 423 4.85 9.44 19.23
CA GLU A 423 4.05 8.46 18.47
C GLU A 423 2.91 7.86 19.31
N LYS A 424 3.18 7.63 20.59
CA LYS A 424 2.19 7.29 21.62
C LYS A 424 2.42 8.22 22.80
N THR A 425 1.35 8.78 23.33
CA THR A 425 1.43 9.64 24.51
C THR A 425 1.20 8.83 25.79
N SER A 426 1.49 9.45 26.92
CA SER A 426 1.20 8.91 28.25
C SER A 426 -0.28 9.02 28.65
N TYR A 427 -1.12 9.76 27.90
CA TYR A 427 -2.47 10.14 28.35
C TYR A 427 -3.52 9.06 28.09
N THR A 428 -4.61 9.16 28.85
CA THR A 428 -5.78 8.30 28.67
C THR A 428 -6.50 8.53 27.33
N ARG A 429 -7.23 7.52 26.86
CA ARG A 429 -8.11 7.64 25.67
C ARG A 429 -9.15 8.75 25.81
N PHE A 430 -9.65 8.98 27.02
CA PHE A 430 -10.67 10.00 27.27
C PHE A 430 -10.10 11.40 27.08
N PHE A 431 -8.85 11.64 27.50
CA PHE A 431 -8.18 12.91 27.25
C PHE A 431 -7.90 13.16 25.76
N HIS A 432 -7.54 12.12 24.98
CA HIS A 432 -7.41 12.25 23.52
C HIS A 432 -8.74 12.58 22.85
N ALA A 433 -9.82 11.90 23.28
CA ALA A 433 -11.17 12.20 22.82
C ALA A 433 -11.56 13.65 23.14
N PHE A 434 -11.26 14.12 24.35
CA PHE A 434 -11.49 15.50 24.76
C PHE A 434 -10.77 16.51 23.84
N ILE A 435 -9.50 16.28 23.49
CA ILE A 435 -8.75 17.15 22.57
C ILE A 435 -9.43 17.20 21.19
N GLN A 436 -9.70 16.05 20.58
CA GLN A 436 -10.30 16.03 19.24
C GLN A 436 -11.71 16.64 19.24
N LEU A 437 -12.52 16.33 20.26
CA LEU A 437 -13.89 16.85 20.37
C LEU A 437 -13.89 18.36 20.63
N SER A 438 -12.89 18.91 21.31
CA SER A 438 -12.72 20.36 21.47
C SER A 438 -12.60 21.05 20.11
N VAL A 439 -11.73 20.51 19.23
CA VAL A 439 -11.56 21.01 17.86
C VAL A 439 -12.87 20.88 17.08
N SER A 440 -13.50 19.72 17.15
CA SER A 440 -14.76 19.43 16.45
C SER A 440 -15.89 20.40 16.86
N LEU A 441 -16.02 20.68 18.15
CA LEU A 441 -17.01 21.61 18.70
C LEU A 441 -16.76 23.05 18.23
N ILE A 442 -15.50 23.50 18.21
CA ILE A 442 -15.15 24.83 17.71
C ILE A 442 -15.56 24.96 16.24
N LEU A 443 -15.17 24.00 15.40
CA LEU A 443 -15.48 24.03 13.97
C LEU A 443 -16.98 23.96 13.69
N LEU A 444 -17.72 23.11 14.39
CA LEU A 444 -19.17 23.04 14.27
C LEU A 444 -19.86 24.30 14.78
N THR A 445 -19.33 24.94 15.82
CA THR A 445 -19.86 26.23 16.33
C THR A 445 -19.67 27.31 15.29
N VAL A 446 -18.48 27.40 14.68
CA VAL A 446 -18.22 28.34 13.58
C VAL A 446 -19.17 28.09 12.41
N LEU A 447 -19.36 26.82 12.02
CA LEU A 447 -20.31 26.48 10.96
C LEU A 447 -21.75 26.87 11.32
N PHE A 448 -22.20 26.58 12.54
CA PHE A 448 -23.52 26.93 13.05
C PHE A 448 -23.78 28.45 13.02
N VAL A 449 -22.81 29.24 13.48
CA VAL A 449 -22.89 30.72 13.51
C VAL A 449 -22.85 31.32 12.10
N LYS A 450 -22.03 30.76 11.20
CA LYS A 450 -21.84 31.26 9.83
C LYS A 450 -22.90 30.76 8.85
N ALA A 451 -23.58 29.66 9.12
CA ALA A 451 -24.66 29.11 8.30
C ALA A 451 -25.95 29.96 8.37
N LYS A 452 -25.87 31.29 8.23
CA LYS A 452 -27.04 32.20 8.22
C LYS A 452 -27.76 32.22 6.88
N ASN A 453 -27.03 32.03 5.79
CA ASN A 453 -27.51 31.95 4.41
C ASN A 453 -26.62 31.02 3.58
N LEU A 454 -27.07 30.62 2.39
CA LEU A 454 -26.34 29.67 1.54
C LEU A 454 -24.97 30.19 1.10
N ASN A 455 -24.87 31.48 0.81
CA ASN A 455 -23.63 32.10 0.35
C ASN A 455 -22.51 32.00 1.40
N THR A 456 -22.83 32.31 2.66
CA THR A 456 -21.85 32.23 3.75
C THR A 456 -21.52 30.78 4.09
N PHE A 457 -22.53 29.91 4.12
CA PHE A 457 -22.36 28.47 4.34
C PHE A 457 -21.42 27.84 3.31
N THR A 458 -21.66 28.06 2.02
CA THR A 458 -20.85 27.47 0.92
C THR A 458 -19.42 28.00 0.87
N LYS A 459 -19.18 29.25 1.30
CA LYS A 459 -17.82 29.82 1.39
C LYS A 459 -17.00 29.26 2.55
N VAL A 460 -17.64 29.05 3.71
CA VAL A 460 -16.94 28.64 4.94
C VAL A 460 -16.75 27.12 4.99
N LEU A 461 -17.68 26.34 4.44
CA LEU A 461 -17.67 24.88 4.51
C LEU A 461 -16.36 24.22 4.05
N PRO A 462 -15.75 24.57 2.89
CA PRO A 462 -14.49 23.95 2.47
C PRO A 462 -13.34 24.17 3.45
N LEU A 463 -13.23 25.38 4.00
CA LEU A 463 -12.16 25.73 4.93
C LEU A 463 -12.29 24.94 6.24
N LEU A 464 -13.50 24.80 6.77
CA LEU A 464 -13.72 24.05 8.01
C LEU A 464 -13.46 22.55 7.83
N ILE A 465 -13.85 21.97 6.70
CA ILE A 465 -13.53 20.56 6.37
C ILE A 465 -12.02 20.38 6.25
N PHE A 466 -11.32 21.30 5.58
CA PHE A 466 -9.86 21.25 5.49
C PHE A 466 -9.20 21.33 6.87
N ILE A 467 -9.58 22.29 7.71
CA ILE A 467 -9.00 22.47 9.05
C ILE A 467 -9.25 21.23 9.93
N ASP A 468 -10.45 20.67 9.90
CA ASP A 468 -10.80 19.45 10.64
C ASP A 468 -9.87 18.29 10.29
N LEU A 469 -9.79 17.97 8.99
CA LEU A 469 -8.98 16.85 8.51
C LEU A 469 -7.49 17.13 8.65
N PHE A 470 -7.05 18.39 8.43
CA PHE A 470 -5.67 18.80 8.66
C PHE A 470 -5.25 18.55 10.10
N ILE A 471 -6.05 18.99 11.09
CA ILE A 471 -5.74 18.79 12.51
C ILE A 471 -5.76 17.30 12.85
N ALA A 472 -6.73 16.53 12.33
CA ALA A 472 -6.76 15.09 12.53
C ALA A 472 -5.48 14.40 12.00
N ILE A 473 -4.97 14.83 10.83
CA ILE A 473 -3.68 14.37 10.30
C ILE A 473 -2.53 14.74 11.24
N GLN A 474 -2.47 15.98 11.71
CA GLN A 474 -1.37 16.41 12.58
C GLN A 474 -1.33 15.64 13.90
N LEU A 475 -2.50 15.36 14.49
CA LEU A 475 -2.61 14.61 15.72
C LEU A 475 -2.25 13.12 15.56
N ASN A 476 -2.55 12.51 14.41
CA ASN A 476 -2.35 11.07 14.17
C ASN A 476 -1.07 10.75 13.37
N GLY A 477 -0.43 11.75 12.78
CA GLY A 477 0.75 11.63 11.92
C GLY A 477 1.94 10.92 12.58
N PRO A 478 2.35 11.30 13.79
CA PRO A 478 3.44 10.62 14.50
C PRO A 478 3.18 9.12 14.69
N THR A 479 1.92 8.72 14.92
CA THR A 479 1.57 7.32 15.14
C THR A 479 1.61 6.51 13.86
N ASN A 480 1.06 7.01 12.74
CA ASN A 480 0.79 6.15 11.56
C ASN A 480 1.52 6.57 10.26
N MET A 481 2.11 7.76 10.22
CA MET A 481 2.60 8.37 8.97
C MET A 481 4.12 8.49 8.89
N TYR A 482 4.79 8.96 9.95
CA TYR A 482 6.23 9.24 9.92
C TYR A 482 6.94 8.94 11.24
N TYR A 483 8.23 8.62 11.16
CA TYR A 483 9.08 8.59 12.36
C TYR A 483 9.41 10.03 12.75
N ASN A 484 9.23 10.38 14.02
CA ASN A 484 9.61 11.69 14.54
C ASN A 484 11.13 11.81 14.75
N ILE A 485 11.87 11.61 13.67
CA ILE A 485 13.32 11.65 13.57
C ILE A 485 13.64 12.47 12.33
N PRO A 486 14.44 13.55 12.43
CA PRO A 486 14.77 14.39 11.29
C PRO A 486 15.23 13.57 10.09
N PHE A 487 14.66 13.85 8.92
CA PHE A 487 14.92 13.10 7.69
C PHE A 487 16.41 12.98 7.39
N GLY A 488 17.18 14.06 7.57
CA GLY A 488 18.63 14.06 7.36
C GLY A 488 19.38 13.04 8.23
N LYS A 489 18.90 12.77 9.45
CA LYS A 489 19.48 11.76 10.34
C LYS A 489 19.19 10.34 9.85
N ILE A 490 17.96 10.07 9.40
CA ILE A 490 17.62 8.78 8.78
C ILE A 490 18.45 8.58 7.50
N ASN A 491 18.57 9.60 6.66
CA ASN A 491 19.37 9.51 5.44
C ASN A 491 20.86 9.28 5.73
N GLN A 492 21.43 9.94 6.75
CA GLN A 492 22.80 9.70 7.18
C GLN A 492 22.98 8.27 7.71
N ASN A 493 22.03 7.76 8.47
CA ASN A 493 22.04 6.38 8.97
C ASN A 493 22.04 5.36 7.83
N LEU A 494 21.22 5.59 6.79
CA LEU A 494 21.22 4.76 5.58
C LEU A 494 22.61 4.77 4.92
N GLY A 495 23.22 5.94 4.76
CA GLY A 495 24.56 6.08 4.19
C GLY A 495 25.65 5.33 4.97
N LYS A 496 25.54 5.26 6.31
CA LYS A 496 26.46 4.48 7.16
C LYS A 496 26.28 2.97 7.02
N LEU A 497 25.06 2.52 6.73
CA LEU A 497 24.74 1.11 6.54
C LEU A 497 25.04 0.63 5.11
N SER A 498 24.93 1.52 4.13
CA SER A 498 24.99 1.14 2.72
C SER A 498 26.40 0.84 2.24
N ASN A 499 26.58 -0.31 1.59
CA ASN A 499 27.75 -0.61 0.79
C ASN A 499 27.54 -0.18 -0.68
N ALA A 500 28.59 0.35 -1.31
CA ALA A 500 28.57 0.77 -2.71
C ALA A 500 28.68 -0.41 -3.69
N GLY A 501 29.43 -1.46 -3.32
CA GLY A 501 29.57 -2.68 -4.13
C GLY A 501 28.30 -3.54 -4.13
N LEU A 502 28.24 -4.53 -5.02
CA LEU A 502 27.15 -5.50 -5.04
C LEU A 502 27.27 -6.57 -3.95
N THR A 503 28.47 -6.71 -3.37
CA THR A 503 28.73 -7.57 -2.22
C THR A 503 29.72 -6.90 -1.26
N ASN A 504 29.57 -7.13 0.04
CA ASN A 504 30.58 -6.85 1.09
C ASN A 504 30.96 -8.12 1.88
N GLN A 505 30.55 -9.30 1.41
CA GLN A 505 30.83 -10.57 2.08
C GLN A 505 31.90 -11.35 1.32
N GLU A 506 32.79 -11.98 2.07
CA GLU A 506 33.67 -13.02 1.56
C GLU A 506 32.91 -14.34 1.42
N PHE A 507 33.42 -15.25 0.59
CA PHE A 507 32.73 -16.49 0.25
C PHE A 507 32.51 -17.43 1.44
N ASP A 508 33.43 -17.40 2.40
CA ASP A 508 33.49 -18.26 3.60
C ASP A 508 32.91 -17.59 4.85
N THR A 509 32.45 -16.33 4.76
CA THR A 509 31.86 -15.63 5.90
C THR A 509 30.63 -16.38 6.39
N PRO A 510 30.61 -16.90 7.64
CA PRO A 510 29.49 -17.70 8.12
C PRO A 510 28.17 -16.93 8.02
N LEU A 511 27.16 -17.54 7.40
CA LEU A 511 25.85 -16.92 7.19
C LEU A 511 25.18 -16.47 8.51
N ALA A 512 25.40 -17.22 9.59
CA ALA A 512 24.93 -16.91 10.94
C ALA A 512 25.53 -15.61 11.52
N SER A 513 26.69 -15.17 11.01
CA SER A 513 27.29 -13.90 11.42
C SER A 513 26.65 -12.69 10.73
N LEU A 514 25.91 -12.93 9.65
CA LEU A 514 25.28 -11.92 8.81
C LEU A 514 23.78 -11.72 9.12
N SER A 515 23.25 -12.35 10.18
CA SER A 515 21.84 -12.17 10.54
C SER A 515 21.53 -10.74 10.97
N ASN A 516 20.30 -10.28 10.70
CA ASN A 516 19.86 -8.91 10.96
C ASN A 516 20.04 -8.47 12.43
N ASN A 517 19.93 -9.40 13.38
CA ASN A 517 20.14 -9.13 14.80
C ASN A 517 21.62 -8.96 15.20
N LYS A 518 22.57 -9.41 14.35
CA LYS A 518 24.01 -9.20 14.52
C LYS A 518 24.48 -7.91 13.85
N ILE A 519 23.74 -7.45 12.84
CA ILE A 519 23.99 -6.16 12.19
C ILE A 519 23.48 -5.03 13.11
N GLN A 520 24.34 -4.05 13.37
CA GLN A 520 23.96 -2.91 14.22
C GLN A 520 22.85 -2.09 13.55
N SER A 521 21.64 -2.21 14.09
CA SER A 521 20.50 -1.39 13.65
C SER A 521 20.78 0.10 13.82
N GLN A 522 20.20 0.90 12.93
CA GLN A 522 20.22 2.35 13.03
C GLN A 522 18.79 2.84 13.21
N SER A 523 18.63 4.05 13.75
CA SER A 523 17.29 4.60 13.94
C SER A 523 16.54 4.69 12.59
N GLY A 524 15.37 4.05 12.52
CA GLY A 524 14.57 3.88 11.30
C GLY A 524 14.84 2.60 10.48
N PHE A 525 15.93 1.87 10.76
CA PHE A 525 16.35 0.67 10.02
C PHE A 525 16.75 -0.45 10.99
N TRP A 526 15.93 -1.49 11.05
CA TRP A 526 16.15 -2.64 11.94
C TRP A 526 15.79 -3.99 11.31
N VAL A 527 15.33 -3.98 10.06
CA VAL A 527 14.93 -5.16 9.27
C VAL A 527 15.53 -5.04 7.88
N ASN A 528 15.83 -6.18 7.24
CA ASN A 528 16.39 -6.26 5.89
C ASN A 528 17.73 -5.52 5.74
N LEU A 529 18.52 -5.43 6.80
CA LEU A 529 19.79 -4.71 6.88
C LEU A 529 20.84 -5.27 5.91
N ASN A 530 20.80 -6.58 5.64
CA ASN A 530 21.58 -7.27 4.62
C ASN A 530 21.47 -6.63 3.23
N THR A 531 20.29 -6.09 2.89
CA THR A 531 20.06 -5.38 1.62
C THR A 531 20.97 -4.15 1.48
N TYR A 532 21.17 -3.42 2.57
CA TYR A 532 22.00 -2.21 2.57
C TYR A 532 23.49 -2.57 2.64
N GLN A 533 23.86 -3.54 3.48
CA GLN A 533 25.24 -4.01 3.59
C GLN A 533 25.72 -4.83 2.40
N ARG A 534 24.79 -5.28 1.54
CA ARG A 534 25.06 -6.10 0.35
C ARG A 534 25.66 -7.44 0.76
N THR A 535 25.00 -8.10 1.70
CA THR A 535 25.36 -9.43 2.20
C THR A 535 24.14 -10.35 2.11
N THR A 536 24.35 -11.64 1.98
CA THR A 536 23.30 -12.66 1.93
C THR A 536 22.98 -13.10 3.34
N GLY A 537 21.81 -12.71 3.83
CA GLY A 537 21.30 -13.14 5.13
C GLY A 537 20.42 -14.38 5.03
N THR A 538 20.39 -15.16 6.11
CA THR A 538 19.40 -16.23 6.36
C THR A 538 18.09 -15.68 6.95
N ASP A 539 18.01 -14.38 7.15
CA ASP A 539 16.82 -13.69 7.63
C ASP A 539 16.49 -12.46 6.79
N GLY A 540 15.34 -11.88 7.09
CA GLY A 540 14.75 -10.79 6.32
C GLY A 540 13.23 -10.86 6.37
N TYR A 541 12.59 -9.70 6.32
CA TYR A 541 11.15 -9.60 6.20
C TYR A 541 10.79 -9.49 4.73
N ASN A 542 10.33 -10.60 4.17
CA ASN A 542 9.64 -10.67 2.89
C ASN A 542 8.46 -11.63 3.05
N PRO A 543 7.21 -11.18 2.91
CA PRO A 543 6.04 -12.04 2.87
C PRO A 543 6.12 -13.26 1.94
N PHE A 544 6.86 -13.17 0.83
CA PHE A 544 6.93 -14.20 -0.21
C PHE A 544 8.27 -14.96 -0.11
N VAL A 545 8.46 -15.69 1.00
CA VAL A 545 9.62 -16.57 1.24
C VAL A 545 9.45 -17.90 0.49
N PHE A 546 10.56 -18.55 0.17
CA PHE A 546 10.55 -19.90 -0.40
C PHE A 546 10.02 -20.91 0.64
N SER A 547 9.11 -21.78 0.23
CA SER A 547 8.60 -22.85 1.09
C SER A 547 9.73 -23.78 1.54
N SER A 548 10.65 -24.14 0.62
CA SER A 548 11.83 -24.94 0.97
C SER A 548 12.76 -24.26 1.96
N PHE A 549 12.80 -22.92 1.98
CA PHE A 549 13.60 -22.18 2.94
C PHE A 549 12.94 -22.12 4.32
N GLU A 550 11.60 -22.01 4.38
CA GLU A 550 10.86 -22.15 5.63
C GLU A 550 11.05 -23.55 6.23
N GLU A 551 10.94 -24.60 5.42
CA GLU A 551 11.22 -25.98 5.83
C GLU A 551 12.68 -26.15 6.31
N LEU A 552 13.65 -25.59 5.59
CA LEU A 552 15.05 -25.59 5.98
C LEU A 552 15.25 -24.90 7.33
N LYS A 553 14.61 -23.75 7.60
CA LYS A 553 14.72 -23.05 8.90
C LYS A 553 14.25 -23.89 10.09
N GLU A 554 13.32 -24.81 9.87
CA GLU A 554 12.78 -25.70 10.90
C GLU A 554 13.55 -27.04 11.01
N SER A 555 14.47 -27.29 10.08
CA SER A 555 15.26 -28.53 10.01
C SER A 555 16.46 -28.55 10.97
N LEU A 556 17.00 -29.74 11.25
CA LEU A 556 18.20 -29.91 12.10
C LEU A 556 19.47 -29.44 11.39
N GLU A 557 19.44 -29.37 10.07
CA GLU A 557 20.55 -29.02 9.18
C GLU A 557 20.81 -27.51 9.16
N PHE A 558 19.84 -26.67 9.55
CA PHE A 558 19.95 -25.21 9.50
C PHE A 558 21.14 -24.66 10.31
N ASP A 559 21.37 -25.19 11.51
CA ASP A 559 22.45 -24.76 12.38
C ASP A 559 23.84 -25.12 11.82
N SER A 560 23.93 -26.22 11.06
CA SER A 560 25.15 -26.59 10.36
C SER A 560 25.36 -25.72 9.12
N LEU A 561 24.32 -25.56 8.31
CA LEU A 561 24.34 -24.74 7.10
C LEU A 561 24.69 -23.28 7.41
N SER A 562 24.09 -22.71 8.46
CA SER A 562 24.30 -21.30 8.83
C SER A 562 25.74 -21.01 9.29
N LYS A 563 26.52 -22.02 9.66
CA LYS A 563 27.96 -21.88 9.95
C LYS A 563 28.82 -21.88 8.69
N GLN A 564 28.28 -22.33 7.56
CA GLN A 564 28.95 -22.28 6.27
C GLN A 564 28.90 -20.87 5.68
N GLY A 565 29.81 -20.62 4.73
CA GLY A 565 29.80 -19.43 3.89
C GLY A 565 28.67 -19.41 2.88
N ILE A 566 28.64 -18.42 1.98
CA ILE A 566 27.68 -18.40 0.87
C ILE A 566 27.97 -19.50 -0.16
N CYS A 567 29.22 -19.95 -0.30
CA CYS A 567 29.54 -21.12 -1.11
C CYS A 567 30.66 -21.96 -0.49
N TYR A 568 30.61 -23.26 -0.69
CA TYR A 568 31.56 -24.23 -0.15
C TYR A 568 31.65 -25.48 -1.02
N LEU A 569 32.73 -26.25 -0.85
CA LEU A 569 33.01 -27.51 -1.58
C LEU A 569 32.86 -28.71 -0.64
N ASP A 570 32.45 -29.87 -1.18
CA ASP A 570 32.53 -31.15 -0.45
C ASP A 570 33.98 -31.70 -0.37
N ASP A 571 34.86 -31.29 -1.29
CA ASP A 571 36.27 -31.67 -1.28
C ASP A 571 37.04 -30.88 -0.21
N SER A 572 37.50 -31.57 0.83
CA SER A 572 38.26 -30.96 1.93
C SER A 572 39.60 -30.36 1.50
N ASN A 573 40.15 -30.79 0.35
CA ASN A 573 41.39 -30.25 -0.22
C ASN A 573 41.11 -29.20 -1.31
N GLY A 574 39.85 -29.07 -1.75
CA GLY A 574 39.45 -28.08 -2.74
C GLY A 574 39.51 -26.67 -2.16
N GLN A 575 39.88 -25.70 -3.00
CA GLN A 575 40.01 -24.30 -2.61
C GLN A 575 39.11 -23.41 -3.46
N ILE A 576 38.26 -22.61 -2.81
CA ILE A 576 37.60 -21.45 -3.44
C ILE A 576 38.54 -20.26 -3.27
N SER A 577 38.88 -19.60 -4.38
CA SER A 577 39.82 -18.47 -4.39
C SER A 577 39.12 -17.12 -4.53
N GLN A 578 37.92 -17.07 -5.11
CA GLN A 578 37.19 -15.83 -5.32
C GLN A 578 35.69 -16.07 -5.44
N LEU A 579 34.92 -15.10 -4.91
CA LEU A 579 33.49 -14.92 -5.18
C LEU A 579 33.28 -13.53 -5.78
N ASN A 580 32.49 -13.46 -6.85
CA ASN A 580 32.04 -12.24 -7.47
C ASN A 580 30.51 -12.24 -7.57
N LEU A 581 29.85 -11.20 -7.06
CA LEU A 581 28.41 -11.02 -7.21
C LEU A 581 28.16 -10.00 -8.31
N ASP A 582 27.40 -10.41 -9.33
CA ASP A 582 26.95 -9.54 -10.42
C ASP A 582 25.41 -9.48 -10.46
N TYR A 583 24.86 -8.59 -11.27
CA TYR A 583 23.42 -8.43 -11.41
C TYR A 583 22.76 -9.71 -11.94
N ASN A 584 21.96 -10.36 -11.09
CA ASN A 584 21.34 -11.66 -11.38
C ASN A 584 22.35 -12.80 -11.58
N ALA A 585 23.59 -12.70 -11.06
CA ALA A 585 24.60 -13.72 -11.26
C ALA A 585 25.61 -13.83 -10.10
N PHE A 586 26.24 -15.01 -9.98
CA PHE A 586 27.34 -15.29 -9.06
C PHE A 586 28.48 -15.97 -9.84
N GLY A 587 29.68 -15.41 -9.77
CA GLY A 587 30.91 -16.00 -10.29
C GLY A 587 31.77 -16.54 -9.14
N ILE A 588 32.28 -17.76 -9.28
CA ILE A 588 33.10 -18.43 -8.29
C ILE A 588 34.32 -19.03 -8.98
N GLU A 589 35.51 -18.69 -8.49
CA GLU A 589 36.75 -19.33 -8.91
C GLU A 589 37.16 -20.38 -7.89
N CYS A 590 37.40 -21.61 -8.34
CA CYS A 590 37.79 -22.70 -7.44
C CYS A 590 38.75 -23.68 -8.11
N THR A 591 39.45 -24.47 -7.29
CA THR A 591 40.30 -25.57 -7.73
C THR A 591 39.97 -26.79 -6.90
N THR A 592 39.80 -27.94 -7.55
CA THR A 592 39.42 -29.20 -6.90
C THR A 592 40.42 -30.29 -7.26
N ASP A 593 40.76 -31.16 -6.31
CA ASP A 593 41.70 -32.27 -6.55
C ASP A 593 40.98 -33.51 -7.07
N ILE A 594 39.69 -33.62 -6.76
CA ILE A 594 38.79 -34.67 -7.21
C ILE A 594 37.55 -34.07 -7.88
N ASN A 595 36.77 -34.93 -8.54
CA ASN A 595 35.41 -34.56 -8.89
C ASN A 595 34.66 -34.29 -7.58
N SER A 596 34.19 -33.06 -7.43
CA SER A 596 33.58 -32.59 -6.19
C SER A 596 32.32 -31.81 -6.49
N ARG A 597 31.58 -31.45 -5.45
CA ARG A 597 30.37 -30.64 -5.59
C ARG A 597 30.61 -29.27 -4.99
N LEU A 598 30.20 -28.25 -5.72
CA LEU A 598 30.10 -26.88 -5.24
C LEU A 598 28.66 -26.58 -4.83
N TYR A 599 28.51 -26.06 -3.62
CA TYR A 599 27.24 -25.57 -3.10
C TYR A 599 27.22 -24.06 -3.14
N LEU A 600 26.08 -23.50 -3.56
CA LEU A 600 25.77 -22.09 -3.47
C LEU A 600 24.54 -21.94 -2.58
N ASN A 601 24.70 -21.32 -1.43
CA ASN A 601 23.66 -21.03 -0.44
C ASN A 601 22.76 -19.89 -0.92
N GLN A 602 22.03 -20.20 -1.99
CA GLN A 602 20.96 -19.44 -2.57
C GLN A 602 19.81 -20.40 -2.88
N ASN A 603 18.58 -19.93 -2.73
CA ASN A 603 17.39 -20.73 -3.01
C ASN A 603 17.39 -21.19 -4.48
N TYR A 604 17.10 -22.47 -4.69
CA TYR A 604 16.97 -23.04 -6.03
C TYR A 604 15.73 -22.51 -6.73
N HIS A 605 15.87 -22.15 -8.01
CA HIS A 605 14.76 -21.84 -8.92
C HIS A 605 15.12 -22.32 -10.32
N HIS A 606 14.15 -22.83 -11.07
CA HIS A 606 14.36 -23.40 -12.40
C HIS A 606 14.92 -22.43 -13.47
N ASN A 607 15.00 -21.13 -13.19
CA ASN A 607 15.53 -20.11 -14.11
C ASN A 607 17.02 -19.83 -13.90
N TRP A 608 17.64 -20.46 -12.90
CA TRP A 608 19.08 -20.47 -12.74
C TRP A 608 19.71 -21.43 -13.76
N LYS A 609 20.77 -20.95 -14.39
CA LYS A 609 21.67 -21.76 -15.23
C LYS A 609 23.08 -21.65 -14.66
N VAL A 610 23.87 -22.72 -14.81
CA VAL A 610 25.26 -22.75 -14.36
C VAL A 610 26.17 -23.01 -15.55
N TYR A 611 27.27 -22.27 -15.61
CA TYR A 611 28.31 -22.39 -16.63
C TYR A 611 29.63 -22.71 -15.94
N ILE A 612 30.39 -23.66 -16.47
CA ILE A 612 31.75 -23.97 -16.03
C ILE A 612 32.66 -23.75 -17.22
N ASN A 613 33.60 -22.81 -17.11
CA ASN A 613 34.48 -22.38 -18.19
C ASN A 613 33.71 -22.09 -19.49
N ASP A 614 32.68 -21.23 -19.38
CA ASP A 614 31.77 -20.80 -20.47
C ASP A 614 30.88 -21.89 -21.10
N LYS A 615 30.91 -23.13 -20.59
CA LYS A 615 30.03 -24.22 -21.05
C LYS A 615 28.89 -24.43 -20.06
N GLU A 616 27.66 -24.57 -20.55
CA GLU A 616 26.48 -24.82 -19.70
C GLU A 616 26.51 -26.24 -19.11
N TYR A 617 26.25 -26.35 -17.80
CA TYR A 617 26.12 -27.59 -17.04
C TYR A 617 24.74 -27.70 -16.39
N SER A 618 24.38 -28.91 -15.94
CA SER A 618 23.13 -29.14 -15.23
C SER A 618 23.23 -28.66 -13.79
N LEU A 619 22.32 -27.77 -13.39
CA LEU A 619 22.17 -27.31 -12.01
C LEU A 619 21.39 -28.35 -11.19
N GLU A 620 21.89 -28.70 -10.01
CA GLU A 620 21.23 -29.60 -9.07
C GLU A 620 20.48 -28.80 -7.98
N LYS A 621 19.30 -29.29 -7.59
CA LYS A 621 18.58 -28.84 -6.39
C LYS A 621 18.94 -29.77 -5.24
N THR A 622 19.48 -29.24 -4.16
CA THR A 622 19.78 -30.04 -2.96
C THR A 622 18.52 -30.41 -2.19
N ASP A 623 18.62 -31.38 -1.27
CA ASP A 623 17.53 -31.75 -0.36
C ASP A 623 17.09 -30.58 0.54
N LEU A 624 17.98 -29.60 0.75
CA LEU A 624 17.72 -28.37 1.50
C LEU A 624 17.08 -27.26 0.64
N GLY A 625 16.78 -27.54 -0.63
CA GLY A 625 16.20 -26.57 -1.57
C GLY A 625 17.17 -25.49 -2.06
N LEU A 626 18.47 -25.73 -1.96
CA LEU A 626 19.54 -24.83 -2.40
C LEU A 626 20.17 -25.31 -3.71
N MET A 627 21.10 -24.52 -4.25
CA MET A 627 21.77 -24.81 -5.51
C MET A 627 23.09 -25.55 -5.33
N SER A 628 23.35 -26.52 -6.20
CA SER A 628 24.67 -27.16 -6.30
C SER A 628 25.00 -27.56 -7.74
N VAL A 629 26.28 -27.82 -8.01
CA VAL A 629 26.76 -28.30 -9.31
C VAL A 629 27.96 -29.24 -9.12
N GLN A 630 28.05 -30.27 -9.96
CA GLN A 630 29.22 -31.14 -10.04
C GLN A 630 30.37 -30.42 -10.76
N LEU A 631 31.54 -30.44 -10.14
CA LEU A 631 32.76 -29.87 -10.68
C LEU A 631 33.74 -30.98 -11.09
N PRO A 632 34.36 -30.89 -12.27
CA PRO A 632 35.48 -31.73 -12.63
C PRO A 632 36.74 -31.31 -11.88
N THR A 633 37.68 -32.24 -11.69
CA THR A 633 39.03 -31.96 -11.15
C THR A 633 39.72 -30.82 -11.89
N GLY A 634 40.46 -30.00 -11.15
CA GLY A 634 41.28 -28.90 -11.66
C GLY A 634 40.70 -27.53 -11.35
N ARG A 635 41.28 -26.50 -11.99
CA ARG A 635 40.83 -25.12 -11.84
C ARG A 635 39.58 -24.87 -12.68
N GLN A 636 38.55 -24.31 -12.06
CA GLN A 636 37.26 -24.02 -12.67
C GLN A 636 36.83 -22.57 -12.41
N SER A 637 36.30 -21.93 -13.45
CA SER A 637 35.50 -20.71 -13.34
C SER A 637 34.02 -21.10 -13.45
N VAL A 638 33.27 -20.90 -12.38
CA VAL A 638 31.86 -21.32 -12.27
C VAL A 638 30.98 -20.07 -12.20
N GLU A 639 29.99 -19.98 -13.08
CA GLU A 639 29.08 -18.85 -13.12
C GLU A 639 27.62 -19.30 -13.08
N PHE A 640 26.91 -18.86 -12.06
CA PHE A 640 25.46 -19.00 -11.94
C PHE A 640 24.79 -17.75 -12.52
N ARG A 641 23.86 -17.90 -13.46
CA ARG A 641 23.10 -16.80 -14.06
C ARG A 641 21.59 -17.06 -13.92
N TYR A 642 20.87 -16.09 -13.37
CA TYR A 642 19.41 -16.09 -13.32
C TYR A 642 18.83 -15.30 -14.47
N GLY A 643 17.94 -15.91 -15.26
CA GLY A 643 17.32 -15.22 -16.39
C GLY A 643 16.02 -15.85 -16.86
N SER A 644 15.11 -15.02 -17.36
CA SER A 644 13.87 -15.47 -18.00
C SER A 644 13.61 -14.72 -19.30
N LYS A 645 13.84 -15.38 -20.44
CA LYS A 645 13.63 -14.81 -21.77
C LYS A 645 12.16 -14.41 -21.98
N LYS A 646 11.22 -15.18 -21.39
CA LYS A 646 9.77 -14.88 -21.44
C LYS A 646 9.45 -13.59 -20.71
N VAL A 647 9.94 -13.42 -19.48
CA VAL A 647 9.76 -12.18 -18.70
C VAL A 647 10.29 -10.98 -19.46
N SER A 648 11.50 -11.06 -20.05
CA SER A 648 12.09 -9.97 -20.82
C SER A 648 11.24 -9.57 -22.04
N ILE A 649 10.71 -10.54 -22.79
CA ILE A 649 9.84 -10.28 -23.95
C ILE A 649 8.53 -9.62 -23.50
N LEU A 650 7.88 -10.16 -22.46
CA LEU A 650 6.64 -9.61 -21.92
C LEU A 650 6.82 -8.19 -21.37
N ALA A 651 7.97 -7.92 -20.73
CA ALA A 651 8.34 -6.59 -20.27
C ALA A 651 8.44 -5.60 -21.44
N LEU A 652 9.12 -5.97 -22.52
CA LEU A 652 9.25 -5.13 -23.72
C LEU A 652 7.87 -4.83 -24.34
N ILE A 653 7.02 -5.85 -24.48
CA ILE A 653 5.67 -5.69 -25.04
C ILE A 653 4.83 -4.76 -24.14
N SER A 654 4.88 -4.96 -22.82
CA SER A 654 4.15 -4.13 -21.85
C SER A 654 4.60 -2.67 -21.92
N VAL A 655 5.92 -2.40 -21.89
CA VAL A 655 6.47 -1.05 -21.96
C VAL A 655 6.13 -0.37 -23.29
N ALA A 656 6.29 -1.06 -24.41
CA ALA A 656 5.93 -0.52 -25.72
C ALA A 656 4.43 -0.17 -25.80
N THR A 657 3.57 -1.06 -25.30
CA THR A 657 2.12 -0.83 -25.24
C THR A 657 1.78 0.36 -24.35
N PHE A 658 2.42 0.45 -23.18
CA PHE A 658 2.24 1.55 -22.24
C PHE A 658 2.60 2.89 -22.88
N LEU A 659 3.77 2.99 -23.53
CA LEU A 659 4.21 4.21 -24.22
C LEU A 659 3.27 4.62 -25.36
N ILE A 660 2.81 3.67 -26.18
CA ILE A 660 1.84 3.93 -27.26
C ILE A 660 0.54 4.51 -26.69
N ILE A 661 0.02 3.94 -25.60
CA ILE A 661 -1.22 4.42 -24.99
C ILE A 661 -1.02 5.83 -24.41
N ILE A 662 0.11 6.08 -23.73
CA ILE A 662 0.41 7.41 -23.17
C ILE A 662 0.48 8.47 -24.26
N VAL A 663 1.20 8.20 -25.36
CA VAL A 663 1.31 9.12 -26.51
C VAL A 663 -0.06 9.42 -27.14
N TYR A 664 -0.99 8.47 -27.13
CA TYR A 664 -2.35 8.69 -27.63
C TYR A 664 -3.21 9.55 -26.68
N LEU A 665 -2.96 9.47 -25.37
CA LEU A 665 -3.73 10.18 -24.35
C LEU A 665 -3.26 11.63 -24.13
N THR A 666 -2.00 11.93 -24.41
CA THR A 666 -1.44 13.29 -24.48
C THR A 666 -1.96 14.02 -25.71
#